data_AF-A0A2E3RFT9-F1
#
_entry.id   AF-A0A2E3RFT9-F1
#
_cell.length_a   1.000
_cell.length_b   1.000
_cell.length_c   1.000
_cell.angle_alpha   90.00
_cell.angle_beta   90.00
_cell.angle_gamma   90.00
#
_symmetry.space_group_name_H-M   'P 1'
#
loop_
_entity.id
_entity.type
_entity.pdbx_description
1 polymer ?
#
loop_
_entity_poly.entity_id
_entity_poly.type
_entity_poly.pdbx_seq_one_letter_code
_entity_poly.pdbx_strand_id
1 'polypeptide(L)'
;MQSVRLKIVICAALWFVWGALLPCPARSAVSYQREVLEIFRAECLACHNEDDKQGELDLSTYKALLEGGISGSVIEPGDPDESLLYRLVAHLDQPSMPPETPKLARESLNLIKQWISEGAIEQASDVPEEIVNSGQLPAIAIPPSRLQQRPVFPPRLPRSSFQVTAQDPAVLALAASPTSPVVAVGGVRQVWFVRVDSNDRIGRIGFSGNDIQCVQFSADGSLLVVGGGLAGASGRVEIWDVETGRKLFKKADYLDTVTCVAISADHQRLAVASTGAKIDLIDLKSGQVHKRLDKHTDWITDLAFSDDGVLLASADRSGGLHLWESWTGEIYRTLGGHKQSICGLVWTHDSNFIASSGKDGFIRIWSADNGSEAQKIKAHSEGVIAHARRDDGGWISAGNDQVLHVWSAEGKSLRTARPFTDTPTALVYAPVGKQIITGDYQGRLTRLDETSLNATILPSINPRSLDSQITQARQSLQAQQQRRSEGEAVVNRMKQRVHYLSVLLENENRLLASYRADYDKQALALLQCRRRLRTLTATLSGNEDSSQQSRLLVQRKLAANDLKQLKNKIAGVESDLSRQAELVQTRRADRTRQIEGTTRKNKELAALRQRIKESVRRLAQLIEENAYSTRYDLAVASEGKTGKLDALPAVNHAASSKSTIATP
;
A
#
# COMPACT_ATOMS: atom_id res chain seq x y z
N MET A 1 -69.52 -13.77 -19.63
CA MET A 1 -69.70 -12.30 -19.51
C MET A 1 -70.78 -12.04 -18.45
N GLN A 2 -70.61 -11.00 -17.62
CA GLN A 2 -71.46 -10.56 -16.49
C GLN A 2 -71.16 -11.01 -15.03
N SER A 3 -70.01 -11.62 -14.69
CA SER A 3 -69.65 -11.81 -13.26
C SER A 3 -68.21 -11.48 -12.84
N VAL A 4 -67.39 -10.93 -13.74
CA VAL A 4 -65.96 -10.66 -13.46
C VAL A 4 -65.61 -9.17 -13.37
N ARG A 5 -66.53 -8.26 -13.72
CA ARG A 5 -66.26 -6.80 -13.70
C ARG A 5 -66.67 -6.06 -12.42
N LEU A 6 -67.30 -6.71 -11.44
CA LEU A 6 -67.73 -6.06 -10.20
C LEU A 6 -66.83 -6.34 -8.98
N LYS A 7 -65.88 -7.27 -9.08
CA LYS A 7 -64.93 -7.58 -7.98
C LYS A 7 -63.58 -6.85 -8.08
N ILE A 8 -63.29 -6.18 -9.20
CA ILE A 8 -62.01 -5.47 -9.39
C ILE A 8 -62.10 -3.99 -8.96
N VAL A 9 -63.32 -3.44 -8.80
CA VAL A 9 -63.51 -2.03 -8.37
C VAL A 9 -63.56 -1.88 -6.84
N ILE A 10 -63.82 -2.95 -6.08
CA ILE A 10 -63.91 -2.90 -4.60
C ILE A 10 -62.58 -3.23 -3.91
N CYS A 11 -61.68 -4.00 -4.54
CA CYS A 11 -60.34 -4.24 -3.98
C CYS A 11 -59.35 -3.09 -4.21
N ALA A 12 -59.57 -2.23 -5.21
CA ALA A 12 -58.74 -1.04 -5.45
C ALA A 12 -59.08 0.15 -4.53
N ALA A 13 -60.29 0.18 -3.96
CA ALA A 13 -60.72 1.23 -3.02
C ALA A 13 -60.36 0.91 -1.55
N LEU A 14 -60.04 -0.35 -1.22
CA LEU A 14 -59.60 -0.76 0.12
C LEU A 14 -58.07 -0.82 0.28
N TRP A 15 -57.30 -0.55 -0.77
CA TRP A 15 -55.85 -0.33 -0.71
C TRP A 15 -55.46 1.15 -0.58
N PHE A 16 -56.42 2.08 -0.63
CA PHE A 16 -56.19 3.52 -0.52
C PHE A 16 -56.54 4.13 0.85
N VAL A 17 -56.96 3.31 1.83
CA VAL A 17 -57.33 3.79 3.20
C VAL A 17 -56.53 3.08 4.31
N TRP A 18 -55.58 2.20 3.96
CA TRP A 18 -54.68 1.54 4.92
C TRP A 18 -53.21 1.71 4.51
N GLY A 19 -52.87 2.94 4.11
CA GLY A 19 -51.53 3.40 3.74
C GLY A 19 -51.09 4.62 4.55
N ALA A 20 -51.51 4.71 5.81
CA ALA A 20 -51.03 5.72 6.75
C ALA A 20 -50.96 5.05 8.13
N LEU A 21 -49.86 5.29 8.86
CA LEU A 21 -49.41 4.61 10.10
C LEU A 21 -48.45 3.44 9.87
N LEU A 22 -47.47 3.64 8.98
CA LEU A 22 -46.11 3.27 9.39
C LEU A 22 -45.67 4.35 10.39
N PRO A 23 -45.20 4.01 11.60
CA PRO A 23 -44.53 4.99 12.43
C PRO A 23 -43.34 5.51 11.61
N CYS A 24 -43.40 6.80 11.30
CA CYS A 24 -42.24 7.55 10.85
C CYS A 24 -41.09 7.19 11.80
N PRO A 25 -39.86 6.91 11.34
CA PRO A 25 -38.74 6.83 12.28
C PRO A 25 -38.80 8.11 13.12
N ALA A 26 -38.93 7.93 14.44
CA ALA A 26 -38.94 9.06 15.37
C ALA A 26 -37.71 9.89 15.01
N ARG A 27 -37.95 11.14 14.65
CA ARG A 27 -36.87 12.07 14.30
C ARG A 27 -36.02 12.17 15.56
N SER A 28 -34.78 11.68 15.50
CA SER A 28 -33.88 11.74 16.65
C SER A 28 -33.77 13.19 17.10
N ALA A 29 -33.92 13.44 18.40
CA ALA A 29 -33.80 14.78 18.97
C ALA A 29 -32.45 15.40 18.57
N VAL A 30 -32.45 16.70 18.28
CA VAL A 30 -31.23 17.43 17.94
C VAL A 30 -30.41 17.52 19.22
N SER A 31 -29.13 17.15 19.18
CA SER A 31 -28.26 17.18 20.36
C SER A 31 -27.11 18.16 20.19
N TYR A 32 -26.63 18.68 21.32
CA TYR A 32 -25.50 19.58 21.35
C TYR A 32 -24.27 18.95 20.68
N GLN A 33 -23.90 17.74 21.09
CA GLN A 33 -22.67 17.09 20.63
C GLN A 33 -22.67 16.67 19.15
N ARG A 34 -23.84 16.47 18.52
CA ARG A 34 -23.94 15.87 17.19
C ARG A 34 -24.22 16.89 16.10
N GLU A 35 -25.18 17.79 16.31
CA GLU A 35 -25.58 18.77 15.30
C GLU A 35 -25.12 20.19 15.64
N VAL A 36 -25.28 20.63 16.90
CA VAL A 36 -25.10 22.05 17.25
C VAL A 36 -23.63 22.44 17.43
N LEU A 37 -22.82 21.58 18.04
CA LEU A 37 -21.40 21.81 18.22
C LEU A 37 -20.65 21.95 16.88
N GLU A 38 -21.09 21.28 15.82
CA GLU A 38 -20.52 21.44 14.49
C GLU A 38 -20.81 22.84 13.91
N ILE A 39 -21.99 23.40 14.19
CA ILE A 39 -22.33 24.78 13.81
C ILE A 39 -21.46 25.75 14.62
N PHE A 40 -21.33 25.54 15.94
CA PHE A 40 -20.48 26.40 16.77
C PHE A 40 -19.03 26.32 16.34
N ARG A 41 -18.50 25.13 16.03
CA ARG A 41 -17.14 24.96 15.49
C ARG A 41 -16.90 25.77 14.23
N ALA A 42 -17.87 25.78 13.32
CA ALA A 42 -17.75 26.50 12.06
C ALA A 42 -17.83 28.02 12.22
N GLU A 43 -18.71 28.53 13.08
CA GLU A 43 -19.13 29.94 13.05
C GLU A 43 -18.88 30.72 14.34
N CYS A 44 -18.65 30.05 15.48
CA CYS A 44 -18.63 30.67 16.81
C CYS A 44 -17.34 30.42 17.60
N LEU A 45 -16.74 29.23 17.49
CA LEU A 45 -15.56 28.83 18.26
C LEU A 45 -14.28 29.51 17.80
N ALA A 46 -14.32 30.38 16.79
CA ALA A 46 -13.19 31.27 16.50
C ALA A 46 -12.94 32.28 17.64
N CYS A 47 -14.00 32.70 18.35
CA CYS A 47 -13.94 33.77 19.38
C CYS A 47 -14.62 33.41 20.71
N HIS A 48 -15.31 32.27 20.79
CA HIS A 48 -16.02 31.82 21.99
C HIS A 48 -15.63 30.38 22.36
N ASN A 49 -14.36 30.17 22.66
CA ASN A 49 -13.80 28.89 23.06
C ASN A 49 -13.06 29.03 24.40
N GLU A 50 -12.44 27.96 24.90
CA GLU A 50 -11.74 28.01 26.19
C GLU A 50 -10.55 29.00 26.22
N ASP A 51 -9.89 29.19 25.07
CA ASP A 51 -8.69 30.01 24.90
C ASP A 51 -9.00 31.48 24.60
N ASP A 52 -10.07 31.76 23.86
CA ASP A 52 -10.58 33.09 23.55
C ASP A 52 -12.06 33.16 23.94
N LYS A 53 -12.31 33.80 25.09
CA LYS A 53 -13.64 33.96 25.70
C LYS A 53 -14.13 35.39 25.53
N GLN A 54 -14.41 35.81 24.29
CA GLN A 54 -15.03 37.11 24.07
C GLN A 54 -16.35 37.19 24.85
N GLY A 55 -16.50 38.20 25.72
CA GLY A 55 -17.66 38.32 26.62
C GLY A 55 -17.73 37.28 27.75
N GLU A 56 -16.60 36.62 28.08
CA GLU A 56 -16.47 35.48 28.99
C GLU A 56 -17.33 34.26 28.63
N LEU A 57 -17.82 34.20 27.39
CA LEU A 57 -18.65 33.12 26.90
C LEU A 57 -17.80 32.05 26.21
N ASP A 58 -17.94 30.81 26.67
CA ASP A 58 -17.31 29.63 26.08
C ASP A 58 -18.37 28.65 25.58
N LEU A 59 -18.45 28.50 24.25
CA LEU A 59 -19.40 27.65 23.56
C LEU A 59 -18.79 26.28 23.18
N SER A 60 -17.57 25.98 23.62
CA SER A 60 -16.85 24.77 23.23
C SER A 60 -17.33 23.52 23.97
N THR A 61 -17.82 23.69 25.20
CA THR A 61 -18.37 22.62 26.04
C THR A 61 -19.78 22.94 26.49
N TYR A 62 -20.62 21.91 26.61
CA TYR A 62 -22.01 22.07 27.05
C TYR A 62 -22.11 22.68 28.46
N LYS A 63 -21.18 22.33 29.34
CA LYS A 63 -21.14 22.86 30.70
C LYS A 63 -20.84 24.36 30.71
N ALA A 64 -19.80 24.79 29.98
CA ALA A 64 -19.43 26.21 29.92
C ALA A 64 -20.52 27.06 29.25
N LEU A 65 -21.20 26.49 28.25
CA LEU A 65 -22.34 27.10 27.59
C LEU A 65 -23.50 27.41 28.56
N LEU A 66 -23.80 26.49 29.48
CA LEU A 66 -24.83 26.67 30.50
C LEU A 66 -24.38 27.61 31.63
N GLU A 67 -23.09 27.65 31.94
CA GLU A 67 -22.53 28.61 32.90
C GLU A 67 -22.73 30.07 32.43
N GLY A 68 -22.84 30.28 31.11
CA GLY A 68 -23.13 31.58 30.51
C GLY A 68 -21.92 32.51 30.47
N GLY A 69 -22.15 33.78 30.16
CA GLY A 69 -21.10 34.81 30.09
C GLY A 69 -21.34 35.93 31.10
N ILE A 70 -20.66 37.08 30.92
CA ILE A 70 -20.84 38.29 31.77
C ILE A 70 -22.31 38.73 31.83
N SER A 71 -23.04 38.50 30.73
CA SER A 71 -24.45 38.89 30.58
C SER A 71 -25.45 37.91 31.21
N GLY A 72 -24.97 36.85 31.87
CA GLY A 72 -25.80 35.80 32.48
C GLY A 72 -25.99 34.57 31.59
N SER A 73 -27.07 33.82 31.82
CA SER A 73 -27.42 32.64 31.03
C SER A 73 -27.60 33.02 29.56
N VAL A 74 -26.92 32.29 28.69
CA VAL A 74 -26.95 32.54 27.24
C VAL A 74 -28.00 31.67 26.55
N ILE A 75 -28.42 30.59 27.20
CA ILE A 75 -29.45 29.67 26.73
C ILE A 75 -30.49 29.47 27.83
N GLU A 76 -31.76 29.56 27.45
CA GLU A 76 -32.92 29.18 28.23
C GLU A 76 -33.55 27.92 27.61
N PRO A 77 -33.27 26.72 28.16
CA PRO A 77 -33.77 25.46 27.60
C PRO A 77 -35.30 25.47 27.47
N GLY A 78 -35.81 25.21 26.26
CA GLY A 78 -37.23 25.18 25.94
C GLY A 78 -37.78 26.48 25.33
N ASP A 79 -37.07 27.61 25.47
CA ASP A 79 -37.51 28.89 24.91
C ASP A 79 -36.41 29.56 24.05
N PRO A 80 -36.47 29.38 22.72
CA PRO A 80 -35.54 30.02 21.80
C PRO A 80 -35.68 31.54 21.74
N ASP A 81 -36.85 32.09 22.01
CA ASP A 81 -37.09 33.52 21.86
C ASP A 81 -36.59 34.30 23.09
N GLU A 82 -36.50 33.66 24.26
CA GLU A 82 -35.83 34.20 25.46
C GLU A 82 -34.33 33.88 25.52
N SER A 83 -33.86 32.88 24.77
CA SER A 83 -32.44 32.54 24.69
C SER A 83 -31.62 33.61 23.98
N LEU A 84 -30.74 34.29 24.73
CA LEU A 84 -29.87 35.35 24.22
C LEU A 84 -29.04 34.88 23.00
N LEU A 85 -28.52 33.65 23.03
CA LEU A 85 -27.76 33.07 21.93
C LEU A 85 -28.51 33.12 20.60
N TYR A 86 -29.77 32.66 20.60
CA TYR A 86 -30.57 32.59 19.38
C TYR A 86 -30.90 33.99 18.85
N ARG A 87 -31.23 34.93 19.75
CA ARG A 87 -31.53 36.32 19.39
C ARG A 87 -30.35 37.02 18.73
N LEU A 88 -29.15 36.90 19.28
CA LEU A 88 -27.95 37.53 18.73
C LEU A 88 -27.58 36.92 17.38
N VAL A 89 -27.65 35.59 17.26
CA VAL A 89 -27.30 34.84 16.04
C VAL A 89 -28.33 35.00 14.91
N ALA A 90 -29.61 35.19 15.26
CA ALA A 90 -30.67 35.51 14.31
C ALA A 90 -30.73 37.00 13.95
N HIS A 91 -29.84 37.83 14.50
CA HIS A 91 -29.81 39.30 14.37
C HIS A 91 -31.12 39.97 14.82
N LEU A 92 -31.75 39.42 15.86
CA LEU A 92 -32.94 39.98 16.51
C LEU A 92 -32.57 40.96 17.62
N ASP A 93 -31.31 40.98 18.05
CA ASP A 93 -30.80 41.85 19.10
C ASP A 93 -29.37 42.34 18.78
N GLN A 94 -28.89 43.34 19.53
CA GLN A 94 -27.55 43.93 19.38
C GLN A 94 -26.67 43.63 20.60
N PRO A 95 -25.37 43.31 20.41
CA PRO A 95 -24.64 43.25 19.14
C PRO A 95 -25.01 42.01 18.30
N SER A 96 -25.11 42.15 16.98
CA SER A 96 -25.36 41.01 16.10
C SER A 96 -24.14 40.10 16.00
N MET A 97 -24.35 38.79 16.07
CA MET A 97 -23.29 37.78 15.94
C MET A 97 -23.53 36.89 14.70
N PRO A 98 -22.53 36.68 13.82
CA PRO A 98 -21.15 37.19 13.91
C PRO A 98 -21.06 38.67 13.46
N PRO A 99 -20.16 39.47 14.07
CA PRO A 99 -20.10 40.92 13.86
C PRO A 99 -19.73 41.27 12.40
N GLU A 100 -20.42 42.27 11.84
CA GLU A 100 -20.19 42.76 10.45
C GLU A 100 -20.36 41.72 9.33
N THR A 101 -20.91 40.54 9.64
CA THR A 101 -21.19 39.46 8.68
C THR A 101 -22.70 39.24 8.50
N PRO A 102 -23.15 38.62 7.39
CA PRO A 102 -24.55 38.21 7.26
C PRO A 102 -24.92 37.15 8.29
N LYS A 103 -26.19 37.17 8.72
CA LYS A 103 -26.75 36.17 9.65
C LYS A 103 -26.46 34.73 9.20
N LEU A 104 -26.38 33.82 10.16
CA LEU A 104 -26.18 32.40 9.90
C LEU A 104 -27.18 31.83 8.88
N ALA A 105 -26.75 30.80 8.16
CA ALA A 105 -27.59 30.10 7.20
C ALA A 105 -28.91 29.65 7.85
N ARG A 106 -30.02 29.74 7.10
CA ARG A 106 -31.37 29.39 7.60
C ARG A 106 -31.43 27.97 8.18
N GLU A 107 -30.68 27.04 7.60
CA GLU A 107 -30.62 25.66 8.08
C GLU A 107 -29.99 25.57 9.47
N SER A 108 -28.85 26.22 9.69
CA SER A 108 -28.18 26.29 11.00
C SER A 108 -29.03 27.00 12.05
N LEU A 109 -29.68 28.10 11.69
CA LEU A 109 -30.61 28.82 12.58
C LEU A 109 -31.81 27.94 13.00
N ASN A 110 -32.36 27.16 12.07
CA ASN A 110 -33.47 26.25 12.36
C ASN A 110 -33.03 25.12 13.29
N LEU A 111 -31.82 24.58 13.10
CA LEU A 111 -31.26 23.55 13.98
C LEU A 111 -31.02 24.07 15.40
N ILE A 112 -30.44 25.27 15.54
CA ILE A 112 -30.26 25.90 16.86
C ILE A 112 -31.62 26.18 17.52
N LYS A 113 -32.59 26.74 16.78
CA LYS A 113 -33.95 26.97 17.31
C LYS A 113 -34.60 25.67 17.77
N GLN A 114 -34.50 24.63 16.96
CA GLN A 114 -35.07 23.32 17.26
C GLN A 114 -34.43 22.72 18.51
N TRP A 115 -33.10 22.72 18.59
CA TRP A 115 -32.37 22.20 19.74
C TRP A 115 -32.71 22.92 21.04
N ILE A 116 -32.76 24.26 21.04
CA ILE A 116 -33.16 25.02 22.23
C ILE A 116 -34.61 24.68 22.60
N SER A 117 -35.53 24.61 21.63
CA SER A 117 -36.94 24.26 21.89
C SER A 117 -37.13 22.84 22.43
N GLU A 118 -36.22 21.92 22.09
CA GLU A 118 -36.19 20.54 22.59
C GLU A 118 -35.54 20.43 23.99
N GLY A 119 -35.16 21.54 24.61
CA GLY A 119 -34.60 21.58 25.95
C GLY A 119 -33.07 21.55 26.00
N ALA A 120 -32.41 22.00 24.92
CA ALA A 120 -30.95 22.10 24.83
C ALA A 120 -30.22 20.79 25.18
N ILE A 121 -30.72 19.66 24.68
CA ILE A 121 -30.22 18.32 25.02
C ILE A 121 -28.72 18.18 24.72
N GLU A 122 -27.94 17.68 25.69
CA GLU A 122 -26.48 17.48 25.53
C GLU A 122 -26.17 16.29 24.58
N GLN A 123 -26.75 15.13 24.87
CA GLN A 123 -26.63 13.90 24.09
C GLN A 123 -28.02 13.32 23.80
N ALA A 124 -28.33 13.04 22.54
CA ALA A 124 -29.54 12.31 22.20
C ALA A 124 -29.33 10.81 22.48
N SER A 125 -29.97 10.29 23.53
CA SER A 125 -29.94 8.87 23.87
C SER A 125 -31.19 8.14 23.35
N ASP A 126 -30.98 7.02 22.64
CA ASP A 126 -32.04 6.04 22.33
C ASP A 126 -32.19 4.98 23.46
N VAL A 127 -31.57 5.18 24.63
CA VAL A 127 -31.57 4.25 25.76
C VAL A 127 -31.68 5.03 27.08
N PRO A 128 -32.53 4.62 28.05
CA PRO A 128 -32.61 5.28 29.35
C PRO A 128 -31.28 5.15 30.11
N GLU A 129 -30.70 6.26 30.53
CA GLU A 129 -29.53 6.25 31.41
C GLU A 129 -29.93 5.72 32.80
N GLU A 130 -29.36 4.58 33.18
CA GLU A 130 -29.18 4.27 34.59
C GLU A 130 -28.23 5.32 35.17
N ILE A 131 -28.66 5.99 36.24
CA ILE A 131 -27.82 6.85 37.07
C ILE A 131 -26.68 5.99 37.60
N VAL A 132 -25.53 6.00 36.91
CA VAL A 132 -24.29 5.46 37.44
C VAL A 132 -23.84 6.42 38.53
N ASN A 133 -24.05 5.99 39.78
CA ASN A 133 -23.49 6.62 40.96
C ASN A 133 -22.03 7.02 40.73
N SER A 134 -21.73 8.27 41.05
CA SER A 134 -20.39 8.82 41.19
C SER A 134 -19.42 7.82 41.81
N GLY A 135 -18.32 7.51 41.11
CA GLY A 135 -17.14 6.93 41.76
C GLY A 135 -16.31 5.88 41.03
N GLN A 136 -16.34 5.77 39.70
CA GLN A 136 -15.21 5.28 38.88
C GLN A 136 -15.65 5.17 37.41
N LEU A 137 -15.03 5.95 36.54
CA LEU A 137 -15.17 5.78 35.09
C LEU A 137 -14.68 4.38 34.69
N PRO A 138 -15.26 3.74 33.67
CA PRO A 138 -14.79 2.44 33.20
C PRO A 138 -13.33 2.58 32.76
N ALA A 139 -12.44 1.84 33.43
CA ALA A 139 -11.02 1.85 33.09
C ALA A 139 -10.84 1.43 31.62
N ILE A 140 -10.19 2.26 30.83
CA ILE A 140 -9.82 1.88 29.46
C ILE A 140 -8.79 0.76 29.59
N ALA A 141 -9.12 -0.42 29.07
CA ALA A 141 -8.25 -1.58 29.15
C ALA A 141 -7.12 -1.48 28.11
N ILE A 142 -6.18 -0.56 28.32
CA ILE A 142 -4.92 -0.55 27.57
C ILE A 142 -4.00 -1.60 28.21
N PRO A 143 -3.50 -2.58 27.44
CA PRO A 143 -2.55 -3.56 27.96
C PRO A 143 -1.32 -2.85 28.52
N PRO A 144 -0.88 -3.19 29.75
CA PRO A 144 0.35 -2.62 30.28
C PRO A 144 1.53 -2.99 29.37
N SER A 145 2.49 -2.09 29.27
CA SER A 145 3.73 -2.34 28.54
C SER A 145 4.38 -3.64 28.99
N ARG A 146 4.83 -4.44 28.03
CA ARG A 146 5.57 -5.68 28.29
C ARG A 146 6.86 -5.64 27.51
N LEU A 147 7.95 -6.11 28.11
CA LEU A 147 9.18 -6.42 27.38
C LEU A 147 8.87 -7.51 26.34
N GLN A 148 8.67 -7.09 25.09
CA GLN A 148 8.31 -8.00 24.03
C GLN A 148 9.51 -8.87 23.64
N GLN A 149 9.39 -10.17 23.89
CA GLN A 149 10.38 -11.16 23.46
C GLN A 149 10.21 -11.55 21.98
N ARG A 150 9.13 -11.09 21.33
CA ARG A 150 8.78 -11.43 19.95
C ARG A 150 8.39 -10.17 19.18
N PRO A 151 8.76 -10.08 17.89
CA PRO A 151 8.35 -8.98 17.03
C PRO A 151 6.83 -8.97 16.88
N VAL A 152 6.18 -7.84 17.17
CA VAL A 152 4.74 -7.66 16.94
C VAL A 152 4.48 -7.26 15.49
N PHE A 153 3.54 -7.96 14.87
CA PHE A 153 3.11 -7.72 13.50
C PHE A 153 1.62 -7.41 13.50
N PRO A 154 1.18 -6.45 12.66
CA PRO A 154 -0.23 -6.27 12.44
C PRO A 154 -0.84 -7.51 11.77
N PRO A 155 -2.12 -7.78 12.05
CA PRO A 155 -2.80 -8.91 11.44
C PRO A 155 -2.95 -8.65 9.93
N ARG A 156 -3.53 -9.61 9.21
CA ARG A 156 -3.90 -9.37 7.81
C ARG A 156 -4.99 -8.30 7.77
N LEU A 157 -4.60 -7.05 7.55
CA LEU A 157 -5.50 -5.90 7.49
C LEU A 157 -6.17 -5.77 6.11
N PRO A 158 -7.39 -5.21 6.03
CA PRO A 158 -8.08 -5.04 4.76
C PRO A 158 -7.28 -4.14 3.81
N ARG A 159 -7.42 -4.43 2.52
CA ARG A 159 -6.87 -3.63 1.41
C ARG A 159 -7.95 -3.14 0.45
N SER A 160 -9.23 -3.43 0.68
CA SER A 160 -10.36 -2.81 -0.05
C SER A 160 -10.93 -1.61 0.71
N SER A 161 -11.76 -0.83 0.01
CA SER A 161 -12.53 0.33 0.51
C SER A 161 -11.70 1.43 1.20
N PHE A 162 -10.55 1.76 0.64
CA PHE A 162 -9.82 2.96 1.06
C PHE A 162 -10.18 4.16 0.21
N GLN A 163 -9.99 5.35 0.76
CA GLN A 163 -10.05 6.57 -0.04
C GLN A 163 -8.88 6.57 -1.01
N VAL A 164 -9.20 6.53 -2.30
CA VAL A 164 -8.23 6.68 -3.39
C VAL A 164 -8.25 8.15 -3.78
N THR A 165 -7.10 8.80 -3.71
CA THR A 165 -6.93 10.17 -4.20
C THR A 165 -6.43 10.15 -5.65
N ALA A 166 -6.69 11.24 -6.39
CA ALA A 166 -6.25 11.36 -7.79
C ALA A 166 -4.71 11.36 -7.94
N GLN A 167 -4.00 11.85 -6.91
CA GLN A 167 -2.54 11.89 -6.81
C GLN A 167 -2.09 11.26 -5.49
N ASP A 168 -0.84 10.81 -5.44
CA ASP A 168 -0.22 10.32 -4.21
C ASP A 168 -0.15 11.48 -3.18
N PRO A 169 -0.69 11.31 -1.96
CA PRO A 169 -0.66 12.36 -0.94
C PRO A 169 0.73 12.49 -0.33
N ALA A 170 1.11 13.69 0.10
CA ALA A 170 2.37 13.93 0.81
C ALA A 170 2.48 13.03 2.05
N VAL A 171 3.68 12.49 2.28
CA VAL A 171 3.94 11.68 3.47
C VAL A 171 4.19 12.60 4.66
N LEU A 172 3.14 12.99 5.38
CA LEU A 172 3.27 13.90 6.53
C LEU A 172 3.64 13.17 7.83
N ALA A 173 3.14 11.94 8.00
CA ALA A 173 3.36 11.15 9.21
C ALA A 173 4.00 9.80 8.88
N LEU A 174 5.07 9.46 9.59
CA LEU A 174 5.84 8.24 9.39
C LEU A 174 6.36 7.74 10.74
N ALA A 175 6.18 6.45 11.01
CA ALA A 175 6.70 5.81 12.22
C ALA A 175 7.26 4.42 11.89
N ALA A 176 8.41 4.08 12.45
CA ALA A 176 8.97 2.73 12.37
C ALA A 176 8.69 1.97 13.68
N SER A 177 8.34 0.70 13.57
CA SER A 177 8.20 -0.19 14.72
C SER A 177 9.59 -0.45 15.34
N PRO A 178 9.75 -0.29 16.66
CA PRO A 178 11.00 -0.63 17.35
C PRO A 178 11.31 -2.13 17.33
N THR A 179 10.27 -2.98 17.30
CA THR A 179 10.41 -4.43 17.51
C THR A 179 10.26 -5.25 16.24
N SER A 180 9.77 -4.68 15.14
CA SER A 180 9.51 -5.40 13.89
C SER A 180 9.86 -4.58 12.65
N PRO A 181 10.12 -5.22 11.48
CA PRO A 181 10.46 -4.51 10.24
C PRO A 181 9.21 -3.92 9.56
N VAL A 182 8.39 -3.21 10.33
CA VAL A 182 7.11 -2.64 9.92
C VAL A 182 7.16 -1.13 10.10
N VAL A 183 6.65 -0.41 9.10
CA VAL A 183 6.54 1.04 9.11
C VAL A 183 5.08 1.42 8.94
N ALA A 184 4.59 2.30 9.78
CA ALA A 184 3.29 2.92 9.68
C ALA A 184 3.43 4.25 8.94
N VAL A 185 2.62 4.44 7.91
CA VAL A 185 2.64 5.62 7.05
C VAL A 185 1.26 6.26 7.03
N GLY A 186 1.19 7.53 7.40
CA GLY A 186 -0.04 8.31 7.31
C GLY A 186 -0.41 8.57 5.84
N GLY A 187 -1.65 8.25 5.49
CA GLY A 187 -2.30 8.69 4.26
C GLY A 187 -3.60 9.43 4.59
N VAL A 188 -4.42 9.69 3.58
CA VAL A 188 -5.68 10.39 3.75
C VAL A 188 -6.67 9.51 4.52
N ARG A 189 -6.97 9.88 5.77
CA ARG A 189 -7.92 9.19 6.67
C ARG A 189 -7.58 7.73 6.97
N GLN A 190 -6.34 7.32 6.76
CA GLN A 190 -5.91 5.94 6.96
C GLN A 190 -4.41 5.84 7.16
N VAL A 191 -3.99 4.85 7.94
CA VAL A 191 -2.58 4.52 8.11
C VAL A 191 -2.28 3.21 7.40
N TRP A 192 -1.25 3.21 6.57
CA TRP A 192 -0.75 2.04 5.87
C TRP A 192 0.40 1.42 6.61
N PHE A 193 0.39 0.09 6.73
CA PHE A 193 1.53 -0.68 7.23
C PHE A 193 2.32 -1.25 6.05
N VAL A 194 3.62 -0.96 6.01
CA VAL A 194 4.55 -1.44 4.99
C VAL A 194 5.64 -2.26 5.65
N ARG A 195 5.94 -3.43 5.08
CA ARG A 195 7.08 -4.24 5.48
C ARG A 195 8.34 -3.79 4.77
N VAL A 196 9.38 -3.54 5.56
CA VAL A 196 10.67 -3.03 5.08
C VAL A 196 11.57 -4.15 4.55
N ASP A 197 11.34 -5.39 4.98
CA ASP A 197 12.13 -6.55 4.58
C ASP A 197 11.69 -7.16 3.24
N SER A 198 10.38 -7.22 3.00
CA SER A 198 9.75 -7.74 1.78
C SER A 198 9.34 -6.64 0.79
N ASN A 199 9.37 -5.38 1.21
CA ASN A 199 8.88 -4.22 0.45
C ASN A 199 7.40 -4.35 0.06
N ASP A 200 6.60 -5.05 0.87
CA ASP A 200 5.19 -5.30 0.63
C ASP A 200 4.31 -4.50 1.59
N ARG A 201 3.15 -4.04 1.11
CA ARG A 201 2.11 -3.43 1.97
C ARG A 201 1.41 -4.55 2.73
N ILE A 202 1.31 -4.47 4.06
CA ILE A 202 0.54 -5.44 4.86
C ILE A 202 -0.95 -5.16 4.68
N GLY A 203 -1.37 -3.92 4.96
CA GLY A 203 -2.74 -3.44 4.85
C GLY A 203 -2.88 -2.09 5.56
N ARG A 204 -4.10 -1.69 5.91
CA ARG A 204 -4.37 -0.38 6.51
C ARG A 204 -5.29 -0.46 7.73
N ILE A 205 -5.22 0.58 8.56
CA ILE A 205 -6.25 0.91 9.55
C ILE A 205 -6.94 2.21 9.15
N GLY A 206 -8.24 2.31 9.39
CA GLY A 206 -9.02 3.52 9.09
C GLY A 206 -8.94 4.51 10.25
N PHE A 207 -8.44 5.71 9.98
CA PHE A 207 -8.43 6.80 10.96
C PHE A 207 -9.70 7.62 10.79
N SER A 208 -10.42 7.88 11.88
CA SER A 208 -11.70 8.59 11.78
C SER A 208 -11.55 10.11 11.77
N GLY A 209 -10.35 10.66 12.01
CA GLY A 209 -10.02 12.05 11.72
C GLY A 209 -9.70 12.25 10.24
N ASN A 210 -9.58 13.51 9.80
CA ASN A 210 -9.30 13.86 8.40
C ASN A 210 -7.82 13.61 8.06
N ASP A 211 -7.00 14.65 8.08
CA ASP A 211 -5.60 14.56 7.67
C ASP A 211 -4.75 14.07 8.85
N ILE A 212 -3.94 13.05 8.60
CA ILE A 212 -3.04 12.48 9.62
C ILE A 212 -1.77 13.33 9.64
N GLN A 213 -1.48 13.94 10.78
CA GLN A 213 -0.29 14.78 10.97
C GLN A 213 0.81 14.05 11.72
N CYS A 214 0.46 13.14 12.62
CA CYS A 214 1.43 12.42 13.43
C CYS A 214 1.02 10.96 13.67
N VAL A 215 2.02 10.08 13.65
CA VAL A 215 1.89 8.65 13.94
C VAL A 215 3.08 8.26 14.79
N GLN A 216 2.87 7.45 15.83
CA GLN A 216 3.95 6.97 16.69
C GLN A 216 3.66 5.56 17.20
N PHE A 217 4.66 4.69 17.20
CA PHE A 217 4.58 3.40 17.90
C PHE A 217 4.92 3.59 19.39
N SER A 218 4.33 2.75 20.25
CA SER A 218 4.85 2.60 21.62
C SER A 218 6.26 2.03 21.63
N ALA A 219 6.98 2.23 22.74
CA ALA A 219 8.35 1.72 22.91
C ALA A 219 8.45 0.19 22.72
N ASP A 220 7.39 -0.54 23.11
CA ASP A 220 7.31 -1.98 22.90
C ASP A 220 6.77 -2.37 21.51
N GLY A 221 6.24 -1.44 20.72
CA GLY A 221 5.66 -1.68 19.40
C GLY A 221 4.28 -2.36 19.40
N SER A 222 3.65 -2.59 20.56
CA SER A 222 2.29 -3.15 20.64
C SER A 222 1.20 -2.15 20.24
N LEU A 223 1.43 -0.86 20.44
CA LEU A 223 0.45 0.19 20.21
C LEU A 223 0.90 1.12 19.10
N LEU A 224 -0.08 1.63 18.35
CA LEU A 224 0.09 2.70 17.39
C LEU A 224 -0.84 3.85 17.76
N VAL A 225 -0.25 5.01 18.00
CA VAL A 225 -0.99 6.26 18.22
C VAL A 225 -1.05 7.02 16.92
N VAL A 226 -2.24 7.50 16.57
CA VAL A 226 -2.51 8.27 15.36
C VAL A 226 -3.21 9.55 15.76
N GLY A 227 -2.64 10.68 15.34
CA GLY A 227 -3.18 12.01 15.56
C GLY A 227 -3.37 12.75 14.23
N GLY A 228 -4.43 13.53 14.15
CA GLY A 228 -4.77 14.29 12.97
C GLY A 228 -6.10 15.01 13.10
N GLY A 229 -6.57 15.59 12.00
CA GLY A 229 -7.75 16.45 12.05
C GLY A 229 -7.97 17.30 10.81
N LEU A 230 -8.89 18.24 10.93
CA LEU A 230 -9.08 19.34 10.01
C LEU A 230 -8.65 20.62 10.73
N ALA A 231 -7.71 21.34 10.15
CA ALA A 231 -7.19 22.58 10.72
C ALA A 231 -8.33 23.58 10.96
N GLY A 232 -8.35 24.18 12.15
CA GLY A 232 -9.34 25.15 12.64
C GLY A 232 -10.74 24.58 12.90
N ALA A 233 -10.95 23.25 12.85
CA ALA A 233 -12.28 22.68 12.96
C ALA A 233 -12.38 21.45 13.88
N SER A 234 -11.45 20.50 13.76
CA SER A 234 -11.48 19.29 14.60
C SER A 234 -10.14 18.58 14.66
N GLY A 235 -9.80 18.10 15.84
CA GLY A 235 -8.68 17.18 16.08
C GLY A 235 -9.16 15.87 16.69
N ARG A 236 -8.43 14.81 16.39
CA ARG A 236 -8.71 13.47 16.90
C ARG A 236 -7.42 12.73 17.19
N VAL A 237 -7.44 11.95 18.27
CA VAL A 237 -6.40 10.98 18.59
C VAL A 237 -7.03 9.62 18.75
N GLU A 238 -6.37 8.61 18.17
CA GLU A 238 -6.77 7.22 18.28
C GLU A 238 -5.56 6.35 18.64
N ILE A 239 -5.75 5.40 19.56
CA ILE A 239 -4.76 4.37 19.87
C ILE A 239 -5.27 3.03 19.36
N TRP A 240 -4.41 2.34 18.64
CA TRP A 240 -4.68 1.05 18.02
C TRP A 240 -3.74 0.01 18.59
N ASP A 241 -4.29 -1.16 18.87
CA ASP A 241 -3.52 -2.37 19.11
C ASP A 241 -2.99 -2.88 17.77
N VAL A 242 -1.66 -2.98 17.65
CA VAL A 242 -1.00 -3.38 16.41
C VAL A 242 -1.31 -4.84 16.11
N GLU A 243 -1.17 -5.75 17.09
CA GLU A 243 -1.31 -7.20 16.90
C GLU A 243 -2.72 -7.64 16.47
N THR A 244 -3.74 -6.98 17.00
CA THR A 244 -5.15 -7.29 16.74
C THR A 244 -5.79 -6.34 15.72
N GLY A 245 -5.17 -5.19 15.44
CA GLY A 245 -5.73 -4.15 14.57
C GLY A 245 -6.99 -3.49 15.14
N ARG A 246 -7.23 -3.60 16.46
CA ARG A 246 -8.42 -3.04 17.12
C ARG A 246 -8.14 -1.66 17.69
N LYS A 247 -9.16 -0.82 17.71
CA LYS A 247 -9.10 0.50 18.36
C LYS A 247 -9.30 0.34 19.87
N LEU A 248 -8.35 0.82 20.65
CA LEU A 248 -8.39 0.76 22.12
C LEU A 248 -8.84 2.09 22.74
N PHE A 249 -8.46 3.21 22.12
CA PHE A 249 -8.76 4.54 22.64
C PHE A 249 -9.15 5.49 21.51
N LYS A 250 -10.06 6.42 21.82
CA LYS A 250 -10.46 7.51 20.92
C LYS A 250 -10.79 8.75 21.74
N LYS A 251 -10.23 9.88 21.34
CA LYS A 251 -10.56 11.20 21.87
C LYS A 251 -10.70 12.20 20.72
N ALA A 252 -11.78 12.99 20.70
CA ALA A 252 -12.24 13.77 19.53
C ALA A 252 -12.82 15.16 19.88
N ASP A 253 -12.43 15.69 21.03
CA ASP A 253 -12.84 16.96 21.63
C ASP A 253 -11.91 18.13 21.26
N TYR A 254 -10.80 17.87 20.56
CA TYR A 254 -9.90 18.93 20.10
C TYR A 254 -10.57 19.78 19.01
N LEU A 255 -10.50 21.11 19.17
CA LEU A 255 -11.09 22.09 18.25
C LEU A 255 -10.23 22.36 17.02
N ASP A 256 -8.97 21.93 17.03
CA ASP A 256 -8.05 22.05 15.92
C ASP A 256 -7.28 20.74 15.72
N THR A 257 -6.66 20.56 14.56
CA THR A 257 -5.90 19.38 14.20
C THR A 257 -4.82 19.09 15.24
N VAL A 258 -4.74 17.81 15.61
CA VAL A 258 -3.65 17.31 16.45
C VAL A 258 -2.40 17.26 15.58
N THR A 259 -1.35 17.97 15.98
CA THR A 259 -0.11 18.10 15.22
C THR A 259 0.94 17.08 15.66
N CYS A 260 0.99 16.79 16.97
CA CYS A 260 1.92 15.81 17.53
C CYS A 260 1.30 15.07 18.72
N VAL A 261 1.75 13.84 18.91
CA VAL A 261 1.32 12.93 19.96
C VAL A 261 2.53 12.17 20.48
N ALA A 262 2.57 11.93 21.79
CA ALA A 262 3.56 11.07 22.42
C ALA A 262 2.89 10.11 23.40
N ILE A 263 3.29 8.84 23.41
CA ILE A 263 2.85 7.84 24.40
C ILE A 263 4.00 7.46 25.33
N SER A 264 3.73 7.31 26.63
CA SER A 264 4.73 6.88 27.59
C SER A 264 5.06 5.39 27.45
N ALA A 265 6.30 5.01 27.76
CA ALA A 265 6.79 3.63 27.62
C ALA A 265 6.02 2.61 28.48
N ASP A 266 5.36 3.06 29.55
CA ASP A 266 4.51 2.24 30.44
C ASP A 266 3.03 2.14 30.00
N HIS A 267 2.65 2.80 28.90
CA HIS A 267 1.28 2.92 28.37
C HIS A 267 0.27 3.59 29.32
N GLN A 268 0.74 4.33 30.32
CA GLN A 268 -0.17 4.99 31.27
C GLN A 268 -0.54 6.41 30.86
N ARG A 269 0.28 7.06 30.02
CA ARG A 269 0.11 8.48 29.69
C ARG A 269 0.24 8.74 28.20
N LEU A 270 -0.52 9.74 27.78
CA LEU A 270 -0.52 10.25 26.42
C LEU A 270 -0.40 11.78 26.49
N ALA A 271 0.58 12.33 25.80
CA ALA A 271 0.70 13.76 25.58
C ALA A 271 0.18 14.08 24.18
N VAL A 272 -0.71 15.07 24.10
CA VAL A 272 -1.31 15.51 22.83
C VAL A 272 -1.15 17.01 22.72
N ALA A 273 -0.72 17.47 21.54
CA ALA A 273 -0.78 18.88 21.20
C ALA A 273 -1.50 19.08 19.87
N SER A 274 -2.35 20.09 19.85
CA SER A 274 -2.94 20.66 18.63
C SER A 274 -2.05 21.78 18.11
N THR A 275 -2.52 22.49 17.08
CA THR A 275 -1.96 23.78 16.66
C THR A 275 -1.96 24.84 17.76
N GLY A 276 -2.57 24.62 18.92
CA GLY A 276 -2.40 25.48 20.09
C GLY A 276 -0.96 25.44 20.65
N ALA A 277 -0.66 26.37 21.55
CA ALA A 277 0.59 26.36 22.32
C ALA A 277 0.49 25.51 23.60
N LYS A 278 -0.59 24.74 23.75
CA LYS A 278 -0.92 23.96 24.95
C LYS A 278 -0.76 22.46 24.70
N ILE A 279 -0.32 21.73 25.73
CA ILE A 279 -0.18 20.27 25.70
C ILE A 279 -1.15 19.67 26.71
N ASP A 280 -1.95 18.71 26.28
CA ASP A 280 -2.80 17.93 27.18
C ASP A 280 -2.08 16.64 27.60
N LEU A 281 -1.87 16.46 28.90
CA LEU A 281 -1.45 15.20 29.50
C LEU A 281 -2.67 14.40 29.92
N ILE A 282 -2.85 13.24 29.29
CA ILE A 282 -3.97 12.34 29.51
C ILE A 282 -3.49 11.12 30.29
N ASP A 283 -4.21 10.78 31.35
CA ASP A 283 -4.10 9.48 31.99
C ASP A 283 -4.93 8.47 31.20
N LEU A 284 -4.26 7.48 30.63
CA LEU A 284 -4.90 6.48 29.78
C LEU A 284 -5.77 5.49 30.56
N LYS A 285 -5.62 5.39 31.89
CA LYS A 285 -6.51 4.55 32.72
C LYS A 285 -7.90 5.18 32.83
N SER A 286 -7.96 6.49 33.12
CA SER A 286 -9.20 7.25 33.25
C SER A 286 -9.72 7.82 31.93
N GLY A 287 -8.85 8.00 30.94
CA GLY A 287 -9.14 8.66 29.66
C GLY A 287 -9.27 10.18 29.77
N GLN A 288 -8.98 10.75 30.94
CA GLN A 288 -9.19 12.17 31.24
C GLN A 288 -7.89 12.96 31.11
N VAL A 289 -8.02 14.26 30.81
CA VAL A 289 -6.90 15.20 30.92
C VAL A 289 -6.59 15.37 32.40
N HIS A 290 -5.41 14.92 32.82
CA HIS A 290 -4.95 15.13 34.19
C HIS A 290 -4.29 16.52 34.34
N LYS A 291 -3.56 16.97 33.32
CA LYS A 291 -2.86 18.27 33.36
C LYS A 291 -2.78 18.90 31.97
N ARG A 292 -2.90 20.22 31.91
CA ARG A 292 -2.63 21.02 30.71
C ARG A 292 -1.37 21.85 30.92
N LEU A 293 -0.42 21.74 29.98
CA LEU A 293 0.85 22.45 30.00
C LEU A 293 0.74 23.69 29.11
N ASP A 294 0.91 24.85 29.70
CA ASP A 294 0.77 26.17 29.07
C ASP A 294 2.04 26.97 29.37
N LYS A 295 3.01 26.86 28.47
CA LYS A 295 4.26 27.62 28.57
C LYS A 295 4.84 28.01 27.22
N HIS A 296 4.64 27.16 26.21
CA HIS A 296 5.03 27.48 24.85
C HIS A 296 4.30 28.73 24.37
N THR A 297 4.95 29.47 23.47
CA THR A 297 4.42 30.74 22.93
C THR A 297 3.95 30.60 21.49
N ASP A 298 4.07 29.42 20.91
CA ASP A 298 3.80 29.12 19.51
C ASP A 298 3.43 27.64 19.36
N TRP A 299 3.08 27.23 18.15
CA TRP A 299 2.64 25.88 17.81
C TRP A 299 3.67 24.84 18.23
N ILE A 300 3.20 23.81 18.91
CA ILE A 300 4.03 22.69 19.32
C ILE A 300 4.31 21.83 18.07
N THR A 301 5.59 21.59 17.82
CA THR A 301 6.09 20.91 16.63
C THR A 301 6.43 19.45 16.89
N ASP A 302 6.80 19.10 18.13
CA ASP A 302 7.08 17.72 18.49
C ASP A 302 6.96 17.47 20.01
N LEU A 303 6.68 16.21 20.36
CA LEU A 303 6.55 15.71 21.72
C LEU A 303 7.27 14.36 21.84
N ALA A 304 8.04 14.16 22.91
CA ALA A 304 8.72 12.89 23.14
C ALA A 304 8.81 12.57 24.64
N PHE A 305 8.29 11.42 25.06
CA PHE A 305 8.58 10.88 26.39
C PHE A 305 9.99 10.29 26.43
N SER A 306 10.63 10.39 27.60
CA SER A 306 11.84 9.63 27.89
C SER A 306 11.56 8.12 27.90
N ASP A 307 12.56 7.30 27.64
CA ASP A 307 12.42 5.83 27.59
C ASP A 307 12.02 5.25 28.96
N ASP A 308 12.37 5.92 30.07
CA ASP A 308 11.89 5.59 31.42
C ASP A 308 10.47 6.13 31.73
N GLY A 309 9.93 6.98 30.86
CA GLY A 309 8.64 7.64 30.99
C GLY A 309 8.58 8.72 32.08
N VAL A 310 9.68 9.11 32.72
CA VAL A 310 9.67 10.09 33.83
C VAL A 310 9.57 11.52 33.31
N LEU A 311 10.16 11.82 32.15
CA LEU A 311 10.15 13.15 31.57
C LEU A 311 9.37 13.17 30.25
N LEU A 312 8.71 14.30 30.00
CA LEU A 312 8.19 14.66 28.69
C LEU A 312 9.00 15.83 28.15
N ALA A 313 9.46 15.73 26.91
CA ALA A 313 10.02 16.86 26.18
C ALA A 313 9.02 17.42 25.19
N SER A 314 8.99 18.74 25.07
CA SER A 314 8.14 19.44 24.11
C SER A 314 8.89 20.56 23.42
N ALA A 315 8.59 20.74 22.14
CA ALA A 315 9.25 21.68 21.25
C ALA A 315 8.23 22.53 20.50
N ASP A 316 8.56 23.81 20.24
CA ASP A 316 7.73 24.71 19.45
C ASP A 316 8.42 25.32 18.21
N ARG A 317 7.59 25.98 17.41
CA ARG A 317 7.98 26.69 16.19
C ARG A 317 8.84 27.95 16.43
N SER A 318 8.83 28.49 17.65
CA SER A 318 9.64 29.64 18.06
C SER A 318 11.01 29.25 18.64
N GLY A 319 11.29 27.94 18.78
CA GLY A 319 12.56 27.42 19.30
C GLY A 319 12.55 27.15 20.80
N GLY A 320 11.39 27.23 21.46
CA GLY A 320 11.18 26.83 22.84
C GLY A 320 11.27 25.32 23.00
N LEU A 321 12.09 24.87 23.95
CA LEU A 321 12.25 23.47 24.33
C LEU A 321 12.12 23.34 25.85
N HIS A 322 11.14 22.56 26.30
CA HIS A 322 10.85 22.36 27.72
C HIS A 322 10.87 20.88 28.07
N LEU A 323 11.41 20.56 29.25
CA LEU A 323 11.31 19.25 29.89
C LEU A 323 10.34 19.36 31.06
N TRP A 324 9.41 18.42 31.13
CA TRP A 324 8.35 18.36 32.10
C TRP A 324 8.44 17.08 32.90
N GLU A 325 8.15 17.15 34.18
CA GLU A 325 7.85 15.94 34.93
C GLU A 325 6.49 15.41 34.45
N SER A 326 6.52 14.22 33.88
CA SER A 326 5.39 13.63 33.15
C SER A 326 4.16 13.29 34.01
N TRP A 327 4.31 13.18 35.34
CA TRP A 327 3.20 12.89 36.27
C TRP A 327 2.51 14.15 36.79
N THR A 328 3.31 15.12 37.22
CA THR A 328 2.82 16.38 37.82
C THR A 328 2.53 17.45 36.77
N GLY A 329 3.18 17.34 35.60
CA GLY A 329 3.24 18.36 34.56
C GLY A 329 3.98 19.62 34.99
N GLU A 330 4.86 19.52 35.99
CA GLU A 330 5.72 20.63 36.39
C GLU A 330 6.91 20.77 35.45
N ILE A 331 7.37 22.01 35.24
CA ILE A 331 8.55 22.27 34.41
C ILE A 331 9.79 21.80 35.16
N TYR A 332 10.46 20.79 34.63
CA TYR A 332 11.75 20.32 35.13
C TYR A 332 12.89 21.22 34.64
N ARG A 333 12.91 21.53 33.33
CA ARG A 333 13.93 22.37 32.68
C ARG A 333 13.38 23.12 31.48
N THR A 334 14.02 24.24 31.17
CA THR A 334 13.87 24.95 29.88
C THR A 334 15.23 24.98 29.20
N LEU A 335 15.31 24.45 27.99
CA LEU A 335 16.55 24.29 27.23
C LEU A 335 16.62 25.36 26.14
N GLY A 336 17.32 26.46 26.42
CA GLY A 336 17.45 27.59 25.50
C GLY A 336 18.63 27.43 24.54
N GLY A 337 18.39 27.51 23.23
CA GLY A 337 19.48 27.59 22.25
C GLY A 337 19.08 27.55 20.77
N HIS A 338 17.93 26.96 20.42
CA HIS A 338 17.36 27.10 19.08
C HIS A 338 16.78 28.50 18.90
N LYS A 339 16.97 29.08 17.70
CA LYS A 339 16.48 30.43 17.34
C LYS A 339 15.34 30.41 16.31
N GLN A 340 14.97 29.21 15.89
CA GLN A 340 13.96 28.93 14.88
C GLN A 340 13.26 27.63 15.27
N SER A 341 12.17 27.31 14.58
CA SER A 341 11.39 26.08 14.75
C SER A 341 12.26 24.87 14.99
N ILE A 342 12.00 24.20 16.10
CA ILE A 342 12.45 22.84 16.32
C ILE A 342 11.56 21.94 15.47
N CYS A 343 12.10 20.86 14.91
CA CYS A 343 11.39 19.97 13.98
C CYS A 343 11.39 18.51 14.43
N GLY A 344 12.17 18.18 15.47
CA GLY A 344 12.12 16.87 16.07
C GLY A 344 12.74 16.85 17.46
N LEU A 345 12.38 15.84 18.23
CA LEU A 345 12.91 15.48 19.55
C LEU A 345 13.11 13.97 19.64
N VAL A 346 14.29 13.53 20.07
CA VAL A 346 14.58 12.11 20.29
C VAL A 346 15.41 11.94 21.55
N TRP A 347 14.96 11.07 22.44
CA TRP A 347 15.67 10.71 23.67
C TRP A 347 16.76 9.67 23.43
N THR A 348 17.76 9.67 24.32
CA THR A 348 18.68 8.54 24.45
C THR A 348 18.04 7.40 25.26
N HIS A 349 18.49 6.16 25.06
CA HIS A 349 17.87 4.97 25.65
C HIS A 349 18.03 4.90 27.16
N ASP A 350 19.05 5.59 27.68
CA ASP A 350 19.30 5.79 29.09
C ASP A 350 18.54 6.98 29.68
N SER A 351 17.73 7.69 28.88
CA SER A 351 16.95 8.88 29.25
C SER A 351 17.76 10.08 29.78
N ASN A 352 19.10 10.02 29.69
CA ASN A 352 19.98 11.07 30.22
C ASN A 352 20.17 12.26 29.27
N PHE A 353 19.99 12.04 27.97
CA PHE A 353 20.16 13.06 26.95
C PHE A 353 18.97 13.15 26.01
N ILE A 354 18.76 14.35 25.47
CA ILE A 354 17.77 14.61 24.43
C ILE A 354 18.43 15.31 23.25
N ALA A 355 18.14 14.83 22.04
CA ALA A 355 18.54 15.46 20.80
C ALA A 355 17.38 16.25 20.18
N SER A 356 17.61 17.54 19.93
CA SER A 356 16.69 18.43 19.22
C SER A 356 17.26 18.84 17.88
N SER A 357 16.45 18.83 16.82
CA SER A 357 16.83 19.35 15.51
C SER A 357 15.95 20.54 15.13
N GLY A 358 16.49 21.50 14.37
CA GLY A 358 15.73 22.70 14.02
C GLY A 358 16.02 23.28 12.64
N LYS A 359 15.15 24.19 12.22
CA LYS A 359 15.28 24.96 10.98
C LYS A 359 16.50 25.90 10.98
N ASP A 360 17.09 26.13 12.16
CA ASP A 360 18.37 26.83 12.28
C ASP A 360 19.57 26.02 11.75
N GLY A 361 19.35 24.78 11.29
CA GLY A 361 20.35 23.94 10.62
C GLY A 361 21.19 23.10 11.57
N PHE A 362 20.87 23.12 12.87
CA PHE A 362 21.63 22.45 13.91
C PHE A 362 20.86 21.28 14.51
N ILE A 363 21.61 20.26 14.92
CA ILE A 363 21.17 19.25 15.89
C ILE A 363 21.93 19.52 17.18
N ARG A 364 21.20 19.64 18.30
CA ARG A 364 21.77 19.88 19.63
C ARG A 364 21.45 18.71 20.54
N ILE A 365 22.41 18.31 21.35
CA ILE A 365 22.26 17.26 22.36
C ILE A 365 22.36 17.92 23.73
N TRP A 366 21.35 17.70 24.56
CA TRP A 366 21.21 18.31 25.86
C TRP A 366 21.27 17.26 26.95
N SER A 367 21.94 17.55 28.06
CA SER A 367 21.82 16.74 29.28
C SER A 367 20.49 17.06 29.95
N ALA A 368 19.68 16.04 30.21
CA ALA A 368 18.40 16.20 30.89
C ALA A 368 18.59 16.70 32.33
N ASP A 369 19.58 16.17 33.05
CA ASP A 369 19.83 16.47 34.46
C ASP A 369 20.13 17.95 34.72
N ASN A 370 21.12 18.49 34.00
CA ASN A 370 21.65 19.84 34.24
C ASN A 370 21.23 20.87 33.17
N GLY A 371 20.60 20.44 32.08
CA GLY A 371 20.13 21.30 31.00
C GLY A 371 21.23 21.89 30.10
N SER A 372 22.47 21.43 30.24
CA SER A 372 23.60 21.93 29.42
C SER A 372 23.59 21.35 28.00
N GLU A 373 24.03 22.16 27.03
CA GLU A 373 24.28 21.73 25.65
C GLU A 373 25.57 20.89 25.64
N ALA A 374 25.42 19.56 25.63
CA ALA A 374 26.55 18.63 25.59
C ALA A 374 27.20 18.60 24.20
N GLN A 375 26.42 18.78 23.14
CA GLN A 375 26.91 18.78 21.77
C GLN A 375 26.09 19.67 20.83
N LYS A 376 26.77 20.26 19.85
CA LYS A 376 26.17 20.99 18.73
C LYS A 376 26.74 20.56 17.39
N ILE A 377 25.86 20.08 16.50
CA ILE A 377 26.19 19.55 15.18
C ILE A 377 25.58 20.48 14.13
N LYS A 378 26.41 21.03 13.23
CA LYS A 378 25.92 21.75 12.05
C LYS A 378 25.53 20.73 10.99
N ALA A 379 24.25 20.39 10.93
CA ALA A 379 23.76 19.28 10.14
C ALA A 379 23.43 19.68 8.70
N HIS A 380 22.73 20.80 8.51
CA HIS A 380 22.20 21.23 7.21
C HIS A 380 22.30 22.74 7.04
N SER A 381 22.47 23.23 5.80
CA SER A 381 22.55 24.68 5.52
C SER A 381 21.19 25.36 5.44
N GLU A 382 20.13 24.62 5.07
CA GLU A 382 18.78 25.15 4.85
C GLU A 382 17.77 24.69 5.93
N GLY A 383 18.28 24.23 7.06
CA GLY A 383 17.46 23.71 8.16
C GLY A 383 17.24 22.20 8.11
N VAL A 384 17.04 21.62 9.29
CA VAL A 384 16.70 20.20 9.45
C VAL A 384 15.18 20.03 9.39
N ILE A 385 14.71 19.01 8.67
CA ILE A 385 13.28 18.66 8.59
C ILE A 385 12.95 17.58 9.61
N ALA A 386 13.77 16.54 9.67
CA ALA A 386 13.56 15.40 10.54
C ALA A 386 14.90 14.76 10.91
N HIS A 387 14.94 14.14 12.08
CA HIS A 387 16.06 13.33 12.52
C HIS A 387 15.59 12.07 13.22
N ALA A 388 16.44 11.05 13.22
CA ALA A 388 16.19 9.81 13.94
C ALA A 388 17.48 9.32 14.59
N ARG A 389 17.33 8.56 15.69
CA ARG A 389 18.44 7.91 16.37
C ARG A 389 18.64 6.50 15.85
N ARG A 390 19.90 6.07 15.80
CA ARG A 390 20.33 4.72 15.44
C ARG A 390 20.59 3.91 16.70
N ASP A 391 20.53 2.58 16.58
CA ASP A 391 20.77 1.64 17.69
C ASP A 391 22.19 1.76 18.28
N ASP A 392 23.16 2.21 17.49
CA ASP A 392 24.54 2.43 17.93
C ASP A 392 24.74 3.78 18.65
N GLY A 393 23.66 4.54 18.87
CA GLY A 393 23.69 5.88 19.44
C GLY A 393 24.06 6.98 18.44
N GLY A 394 24.33 6.64 17.18
CA GLY A 394 24.48 7.60 16.10
C GLY A 394 23.15 8.24 15.67
N TRP A 395 23.23 9.17 14.72
CA TRP A 395 22.09 9.97 14.29
C TRP A 395 21.90 9.92 12.77
N ILE A 396 20.68 10.15 12.32
CA ILE A 396 20.35 10.34 10.91
C ILE A 396 19.56 11.65 10.82
N SER A 397 19.86 12.47 9.81
CA SER A 397 19.13 13.71 9.56
C SER A 397 18.82 13.90 8.09
N ALA A 398 17.68 14.54 7.82
CA ALA A 398 17.30 15.03 6.51
C ALA A 398 17.02 16.54 6.59
N GLY A 399 17.50 17.29 5.59
CA GLY A 399 17.35 18.74 5.52
C GLY A 399 16.64 19.21 4.27
N ASN A 400 16.22 20.49 4.29
CA ASN A 400 15.60 21.14 3.12
C ASN A 400 16.56 21.21 1.92
N ASP A 401 17.86 21.09 2.17
CA ASP A 401 18.91 20.96 1.15
C ASP A 401 18.86 19.64 0.36
N GLN A 402 17.85 18.79 0.62
CA GLN A 402 17.64 17.47 0.03
C GLN A 402 18.82 16.53 0.26
N VAL A 403 19.52 16.70 1.37
CA VAL A 403 20.62 15.85 1.80
C VAL A 403 20.18 14.99 2.97
N LEU A 404 20.59 13.73 2.96
CA LEU A 404 20.51 12.82 4.10
C LEU A 404 21.92 12.61 4.64
N HIS A 405 22.11 12.86 5.93
CA HIS A 405 23.36 12.61 6.63
C HIS A 405 23.20 11.47 7.64
N VAL A 406 24.23 10.62 7.72
CA VAL A 406 24.40 9.63 8.78
C VAL A 406 25.58 10.06 9.64
N TRP A 407 25.36 10.20 10.93
CA TRP A 407 26.30 10.72 11.91
C TRP A 407 26.71 9.63 12.92
N SER A 408 27.91 9.75 13.47
CA SER A 408 28.33 8.99 14.65
C SER A 408 27.67 9.53 15.92
N ALA A 409 27.78 8.80 17.04
CA ALA A 409 27.29 9.27 18.33
C ALA A 409 27.96 10.58 18.77
N GLU A 410 29.24 10.76 18.41
CA GLU A 410 30.02 11.99 18.63
C GLU A 410 29.74 13.07 17.56
N GLY A 411 28.72 12.89 16.72
CA GLY A 411 28.28 13.85 15.70
C GLY A 411 29.26 14.09 14.56
N LYS A 412 30.14 13.13 14.26
CA LYS A 412 30.95 13.16 13.05
C LYS A 412 30.12 12.66 11.87
N SER A 413 30.19 13.35 10.74
CA SER A 413 29.53 12.88 9.50
C SER A 413 30.21 11.60 9.02
N LEU A 414 29.46 10.49 8.97
CA LEU A 414 29.93 9.20 8.50
C LEU A 414 29.66 9.04 7.00
N ARG A 415 28.42 9.35 6.58
CA ARG A 415 27.95 9.14 5.20
C ARG A 415 26.93 10.20 4.83
N THR A 416 26.79 10.41 3.52
CA THR A 416 25.87 11.40 2.95
C THR A 416 25.24 10.84 1.68
N ALA A 417 23.94 11.07 1.47
CA ALA A 417 23.24 10.73 0.24
C ALA A 417 22.22 11.82 -0.14
N ARG A 418 21.78 11.81 -1.40
CA ARG A 418 20.67 12.64 -1.92
C ARG A 418 19.59 11.73 -2.50
N PRO A 419 18.85 10.98 -1.66
CA PRO A 419 17.89 9.98 -2.13
C PRO A 419 16.54 10.57 -2.55
N PHE A 420 16.31 11.85 -2.27
CA PHE A 420 15.02 12.49 -2.45
C PHE A 420 14.83 12.96 -3.88
N THR A 421 13.61 12.82 -4.40
CA THR A 421 13.21 13.42 -5.67
C THR A 421 12.55 14.78 -5.52
N ASP A 422 12.07 15.08 -4.31
CA ASP A 422 11.50 16.36 -3.92
C ASP A 422 11.88 16.63 -2.45
N THR A 423 11.32 17.68 -1.85
CA THR A 423 11.53 18.06 -0.46
C THR A 423 11.13 16.92 0.47
N PRO A 424 12.04 16.45 1.35
CA PRO A 424 11.69 15.46 2.35
C PRO A 424 10.60 16.00 3.28
N THR A 425 9.72 15.13 3.74
CA THR A 425 8.66 15.50 4.69
C THR A 425 8.76 14.75 6.00
N ALA A 426 9.22 13.49 5.96
CA ALA A 426 9.41 12.67 7.15
C ALA A 426 10.61 11.73 7.00
N LEU A 427 11.24 11.39 8.11
CA LEU A 427 12.34 10.44 8.20
C LEU A 427 12.23 9.61 9.47
N VAL A 428 12.39 8.30 9.34
CA VAL A 428 12.46 7.38 10.48
C VAL A 428 13.55 6.33 10.29
N TYR A 429 14.10 5.86 11.40
CA TYR A 429 15.03 4.73 11.43
C TYR A 429 14.27 3.46 11.85
N ALA A 430 14.36 2.42 11.03
CA ALA A 430 13.87 1.09 11.36
C ALA A 430 15.04 0.27 11.91
N PRO A 431 15.09 0.02 13.24
CA PRO A 431 16.22 -0.66 13.88
C PRO A 431 16.33 -2.10 13.40
N VAL A 432 15.19 -2.78 13.25
CA VAL A 432 15.12 -4.12 12.68
C VAL A 432 15.47 -4.08 11.19
N GLY A 433 16.70 -4.51 10.88
CA GLY A 433 17.25 -4.50 9.53
C GLY A 433 18.10 -3.27 9.20
N LYS A 434 18.27 -2.33 10.14
CA LYS A 434 19.13 -1.13 9.98
C LYS A 434 18.81 -0.35 8.72
N GLN A 435 17.54 -0.02 8.54
CA GLN A 435 17.03 0.66 7.36
C GLN A 435 16.58 2.07 7.71
N ILE A 436 16.74 2.98 6.77
CA ILE A 436 16.26 4.36 6.86
C ILE A 436 15.08 4.50 5.92
N ILE A 437 13.98 5.06 6.40
CA ILE A 437 12.77 5.25 5.61
C ILE A 437 12.50 6.74 5.53
N THR A 438 12.27 7.21 4.31
CA THR A 438 11.97 8.61 4.05
C THR A 438 10.72 8.74 3.21
N GLY A 439 9.98 9.83 3.48
CA GLY A 439 8.85 10.29 2.68
C GLY A 439 9.16 11.65 2.07
N ASP A 440 8.56 11.92 0.91
CA ASP A 440 8.58 13.24 0.27
C ASP A 440 7.18 13.82 0.06
N TYR A 441 7.14 15.08 -0.37
CA TYR A 441 5.90 15.80 -0.62
C TYR A 441 5.08 15.23 -1.80
N GLN A 442 5.68 14.42 -2.68
CA GLN A 442 5.01 13.74 -3.78
C GLN A 442 4.41 12.39 -3.37
N GLY A 443 4.49 12.03 -2.08
CA GLY A 443 3.95 10.77 -1.58
C GLY A 443 4.85 9.56 -1.83
N ARG A 444 6.10 9.79 -2.23
CA ARG A 444 7.06 8.71 -2.51
C ARG A 444 7.74 8.27 -1.23
N LEU A 445 7.70 6.96 -1.00
CA LEU A 445 8.44 6.32 0.09
C LEU A 445 9.73 5.70 -0.44
N THR A 446 10.84 6.05 0.20
CA THR A 446 12.16 5.52 -0.15
C THR A 446 12.77 4.83 1.07
N ARG A 447 13.25 3.61 0.86
CA ARG A 447 14.04 2.85 1.84
C ARG A 447 15.50 2.92 1.45
N LEU A 448 16.36 3.23 2.40
CA LEU A 448 17.80 3.16 2.26
C LEU A 448 18.38 2.16 3.26
N ASP A 449 19.37 1.41 2.82
CA ASP A 449 20.22 0.64 3.72
C ASP A 449 21.23 1.57 4.43
N GLU A 450 21.40 1.44 5.74
CA GLU A 450 22.28 2.31 6.53
C GLU A 450 23.73 2.31 6.02
N THR A 451 24.21 1.17 5.52
CA THR A 451 25.60 1.06 5.07
C THR A 451 25.75 1.55 3.63
N SER A 452 25.05 0.94 2.69
CA SER A 452 25.24 1.25 1.28
C SER A 452 24.57 2.56 0.85
N LEU A 453 23.59 3.05 1.61
CA LEU A 453 22.68 4.14 1.23
C LEU A 453 22.01 3.92 -0.13
N ASN A 454 21.86 2.66 -0.54
CA ASN A 454 21.17 2.29 -1.76
C ASN A 454 19.68 2.53 -1.60
N ALA A 455 19.15 3.47 -2.39
CA ALA A 455 17.74 3.82 -2.38
C ALA A 455 16.90 2.78 -3.13
N THR A 456 15.87 2.25 -2.46
CA THR A 456 14.83 1.39 -3.01
C THR A 456 13.48 2.07 -2.82
N ILE A 457 12.69 2.19 -3.89
CA ILE A 457 11.36 2.80 -3.83
C ILE A 457 10.38 1.77 -3.26
N LEU A 458 9.66 2.15 -2.21
CA LEU A 458 8.61 1.33 -1.61
C LEU A 458 7.27 1.52 -2.34
N PRO A 459 6.31 0.59 -2.19
CA PRO A 459 5.00 0.73 -2.81
C PRO A 459 4.27 2.00 -2.35
N SER A 460 3.60 2.69 -3.28
CA SER A 460 2.79 3.88 -2.95
C SER A 460 1.70 3.56 -1.92
N ILE A 461 1.43 4.54 -1.04
CA ILE A 461 0.37 4.54 -0.02
C ILE A 461 -1.00 4.97 -0.58
N ASN A 462 -1.10 5.23 -1.87
CA ASN A 462 -2.36 5.47 -2.57
C ASN A 462 -2.48 4.52 -3.78
N PRO A 463 -2.62 3.20 -3.55
CA PRO A 463 -2.79 2.25 -4.65
C PRO A 463 -4.09 2.52 -5.42
N ARG A 464 -4.17 2.05 -6.67
CA ARG A 464 -5.47 2.02 -7.38
C ARG A 464 -6.46 1.14 -6.63
N SER A 465 -7.76 1.41 -6.75
CA SER A 465 -8.79 0.55 -6.17
C SER A 465 -8.62 -0.91 -6.61
N LEU A 466 -8.92 -1.86 -5.72
CA LEU A 466 -8.80 -3.29 -6.03
C LEU A 466 -9.64 -3.67 -7.26
N ASP A 467 -10.82 -3.08 -7.45
CA ASP A 467 -11.65 -3.33 -8.62
C ASP A 467 -10.98 -2.88 -9.93
N SER A 468 -10.30 -1.72 -9.90
CA SER A 468 -9.50 -1.25 -11.03
C SER A 468 -8.32 -2.19 -11.31
N GLN A 469 -7.62 -2.64 -10.26
CA GLN A 469 -6.52 -3.60 -10.37
C GLN A 469 -6.99 -4.95 -10.95
N ILE A 470 -8.13 -5.46 -10.48
CA ILE A 470 -8.75 -6.70 -10.97
C ILE A 470 -9.15 -6.54 -12.44
N THR A 471 -9.76 -5.41 -12.80
CA THR A 471 -10.17 -5.12 -14.18
C THR A 471 -8.96 -5.09 -15.12
N GLN A 472 -7.90 -4.38 -14.74
CA GLN A 472 -6.66 -4.30 -15.51
C GLN A 472 -5.97 -5.68 -15.60
N ALA A 473 -5.94 -6.44 -14.50
CA ALA A 473 -5.38 -7.79 -14.48
C ALA A 473 -6.15 -8.74 -15.40
N ARG A 474 -7.49 -8.69 -15.39
CA ARG A 474 -8.37 -9.47 -16.30
C ARG A 474 -8.09 -9.14 -17.77
N GLN A 475 -8.03 -7.85 -18.12
CA GLN A 475 -7.71 -7.41 -19.48
C GLN A 475 -6.33 -7.91 -19.93
N SER A 476 -5.32 -7.80 -19.06
CA SER A 476 -3.97 -8.27 -19.35
C SER A 476 -3.91 -9.79 -19.57
N LEU A 477 -4.65 -10.55 -18.75
CA LEU A 477 -4.73 -12.01 -18.86
C LEU A 477 -5.40 -12.43 -20.17
N GLN A 478 -6.50 -11.77 -20.54
CA GLN A 478 -7.20 -12.03 -21.80
C GLN A 478 -6.29 -11.77 -23.01
N ALA A 479 -5.56 -10.64 -23.01
CA ALA A 479 -4.60 -10.34 -24.06
C ALA A 479 -3.46 -11.39 -24.15
N GLN A 480 -2.97 -11.88 -23.00
CA GLN A 480 -1.96 -12.94 -22.97
C GLN A 480 -2.50 -14.29 -23.49
N GLN A 481 -3.74 -14.65 -23.13
CA GLN A 481 -4.40 -15.86 -23.61
C GLN A 481 -4.60 -15.83 -25.12
N GLN A 482 -5.00 -14.69 -25.69
CA GLN A 482 -5.12 -14.52 -27.13
C GLN A 482 -3.77 -14.66 -27.86
N ARG A 483 -2.71 -14.03 -27.34
CA ARG A 483 -1.35 -14.22 -27.90
C ARG A 483 -0.89 -15.67 -27.86
N ARG A 484 -1.29 -16.42 -26.83
CA ARG A 484 -1.00 -17.85 -26.72
C ARG A 484 -1.74 -18.65 -27.80
N SER A 485 -3.03 -18.43 -28.01
CA SER A 485 -3.78 -19.17 -29.03
C SER A 485 -3.25 -18.89 -30.45
N GLU A 486 -2.91 -17.63 -30.73
CA GLU A 486 -2.27 -17.25 -32.01
C GLU A 486 -0.90 -17.93 -32.19
N GLY A 487 -0.07 -17.94 -31.14
CA GLY A 487 1.21 -18.63 -31.13
C GLY A 487 1.10 -20.15 -31.30
N GLU A 488 0.12 -20.79 -30.67
CA GLU A 488 -0.15 -22.23 -30.82
C GLU A 488 -0.56 -22.57 -32.25
N ALA A 489 -1.39 -21.74 -32.89
CA ALA A 489 -1.75 -21.90 -34.30
C ALA A 489 -0.53 -21.83 -35.23
N VAL A 490 0.39 -20.87 -34.99
CA VAL A 490 1.65 -20.76 -35.77
C VAL A 490 2.51 -22.00 -35.60
N VAL A 491 2.72 -22.46 -34.37
CA VAL A 491 3.50 -23.68 -34.08
C VAL A 491 2.89 -24.90 -34.76
N ASN A 492 1.56 -25.05 -34.73
CA ASN A 492 0.89 -26.18 -35.37
C ASN A 492 1.08 -26.18 -36.89
N ARG A 493 0.99 -25.01 -37.54
CA ARG A 493 1.32 -24.88 -38.97
C ARG A 493 2.77 -25.26 -39.27
N MET A 494 3.72 -24.83 -38.42
CA MET A 494 5.13 -25.20 -38.58
C MET A 494 5.36 -26.71 -38.40
N LYS A 495 4.72 -27.35 -37.41
CA LYS A 495 4.78 -28.80 -37.20
C LYS A 495 4.24 -29.57 -38.41
N GLN A 496 3.11 -29.14 -38.97
CA GLN A 496 2.57 -29.73 -40.19
C GLN A 496 3.56 -29.60 -41.36
N ARG A 497 4.23 -28.46 -41.49
CA ARG A 497 5.26 -28.25 -42.52
C ARG A 497 6.48 -29.16 -42.31
N VAL A 498 6.95 -29.33 -41.07
CA VAL A 498 8.04 -30.26 -40.73
C VAL A 498 7.65 -31.69 -41.05
N HIS A 499 6.42 -32.09 -40.73
CA HIS A 499 5.89 -33.42 -41.05
C HIS A 499 5.84 -33.64 -42.58
N TYR A 500 5.30 -32.69 -43.33
CA TYR A 500 5.29 -32.73 -44.79
C TYR A 500 6.70 -32.90 -45.38
N LEU A 501 7.67 -32.10 -44.91
CA LEU A 501 9.07 -32.22 -45.34
C LEU A 501 9.69 -33.58 -44.97
N SER A 502 9.30 -34.18 -43.84
CA SER A 502 9.79 -35.50 -43.46
C SER A 502 9.31 -36.61 -44.39
N VAL A 503 8.05 -36.56 -44.83
CA VAL A 503 7.49 -37.51 -45.80
C VAL A 503 8.15 -37.35 -47.17
N LEU A 504 8.31 -36.10 -47.64
CA LEU A 504 9.03 -35.84 -48.89
C LEU A 504 10.46 -36.38 -48.86
N LEU A 505 11.18 -36.12 -47.77
CA LEU A 505 12.54 -36.58 -47.59
C LEU A 505 12.63 -38.11 -47.56
N GLU A 506 11.65 -38.80 -46.99
CA GLU A 506 11.60 -40.27 -47.01
C GLU A 506 11.44 -40.81 -48.44
N ASN A 507 10.55 -40.21 -49.22
CA ASN A 507 10.35 -40.58 -50.62
C ASN A 507 11.61 -40.33 -51.47
N GLU A 508 12.26 -39.17 -51.31
CA GLU A 508 13.51 -38.85 -52.01
C GLU A 508 14.68 -39.77 -51.60
N ASN A 509 14.77 -40.15 -50.31
CA ASN A 509 15.76 -41.14 -49.87
C ASN A 509 15.52 -42.53 -50.49
N ARG A 510 14.25 -42.94 -50.66
CA ARG A 510 13.91 -44.21 -51.34
C ARG A 510 14.34 -44.18 -52.80
N LEU A 511 14.10 -43.07 -53.51
CA LEU A 511 14.57 -42.88 -54.89
C LEU A 511 16.10 -42.88 -54.97
N LEU A 512 16.78 -42.19 -54.05
CA LEU A 512 18.25 -42.20 -54.00
C LEU A 512 18.78 -43.63 -53.82
N ALA A 513 18.12 -44.45 -52.99
CA ALA A 513 18.50 -45.85 -52.80
C ALA A 513 18.31 -46.69 -54.08
N SER A 514 17.24 -46.45 -54.86
CA SER A 514 17.07 -47.15 -56.16
C SER A 514 18.13 -46.75 -57.17
N TYR A 515 18.48 -45.45 -57.27
CA TYR A 515 19.57 -45.00 -58.15
C TYR A 515 20.93 -45.58 -57.76
N ARG A 516 21.21 -45.71 -56.45
CA ARG A 516 22.43 -46.39 -55.96
C ARG A 516 22.47 -47.86 -56.36
N ALA A 517 21.35 -48.58 -56.19
CA ALA A 517 21.26 -49.97 -56.58
C ALA A 517 21.46 -50.17 -58.10
N ASP A 518 20.90 -49.27 -58.91
CA ASP A 518 21.09 -49.28 -60.37
C ASP A 518 22.55 -48.99 -60.75
N TYR A 519 23.20 -48.04 -60.08
CA TYR A 519 24.62 -47.76 -60.24
C TYR A 519 25.47 -48.99 -59.92
N ASP A 520 25.25 -49.64 -58.77
CA ASP A 520 25.99 -50.84 -58.34
C ASP A 520 25.83 -51.98 -59.34
N LYS A 521 24.60 -52.19 -59.85
CA LYS A 521 24.30 -53.20 -60.87
C LYS A 521 25.06 -52.92 -62.18
N GLN A 522 25.11 -51.67 -62.62
CA GLN A 522 25.85 -51.29 -63.83
C GLN A 522 27.37 -51.37 -63.64
N ALA A 523 27.88 -51.00 -62.46
CA ALA A 523 29.29 -51.11 -62.12
C ALA A 523 29.77 -52.58 -62.13
N LEU A 524 28.95 -53.50 -61.59
CA LEU A 524 29.19 -54.95 -61.67
C LEU A 524 29.21 -55.44 -63.12
N ALA A 525 28.24 -55.02 -63.95
CA ALA A 525 28.21 -55.37 -65.37
C ALA A 525 29.44 -54.86 -66.13
N LEU A 526 29.92 -53.66 -65.83
CA LEU A 526 31.15 -53.10 -66.39
C LEU A 526 32.39 -53.92 -66.00
N LEU A 527 32.48 -54.34 -64.74
CA LEU A 527 33.54 -55.23 -64.23
C LEU A 527 33.56 -56.57 -64.96
N GLN A 528 32.40 -57.20 -65.14
CA GLN A 528 32.25 -58.44 -65.90
C GLN A 528 32.65 -58.27 -67.38
N CYS A 529 32.20 -57.19 -68.03
CA CYS A 529 32.55 -56.89 -69.41
C CYS A 529 34.06 -56.64 -69.60
N ARG A 530 34.71 -55.94 -68.66
CA ARG A 530 36.17 -55.76 -68.64
C ARG A 530 36.91 -57.08 -68.47
N ARG A 531 36.45 -57.97 -67.58
CA ARG A 531 37.03 -59.32 -67.42
C ARG A 531 36.91 -60.11 -68.72
N ARG A 532 35.73 -60.14 -69.35
CA ARG A 532 35.49 -60.81 -70.63
C ARG A 532 36.39 -60.28 -71.75
N LEU A 533 36.62 -58.97 -71.82
CA LEU A 533 37.56 -58.38 -72.78
C LEU A 533 39.00 -58.81 -72.53
N ARG A 534 39.44 -58.87 -71.26
CA ARG A 534 40.79 -59.36 -70.93
C ARG A 534 40.96 -60.82 -71.32
N THR A 535 40.00 -61.69 -71.01
CA THR A 535 40.05 -63.11 -71.38
C THR A 535 40.07 -63.29 -72.90
N LEU A 536 39.19 -62.59 -73.63
CA LEU A 536 39.15 -62.63 -75.10
C LEU A 536 40.44 -62.13 -75.75
N THR A 537 41.09 -61.12 -75.15
CA THR A 537 42.37 -60.58 -75.65
C THR A 537 43.52 -61.56 -75.41
N ALA A 538 43.54 -62.23 -74.24
CA ALA A 538 44.53 -63.26 -73.92
C ALA A 538 44.38 -64.53 -74.79
N THR A 539 43.14 -64.95 -75.08
CA THR A 539 42.90 -66.08 -75.99
C THR A 539 43.25 -65.78 -77.44
N LEU A 540 43.16 -64.52 -77.88
CA LEU A 540 43.55 -64.10 -79.22
C LEU A 540 45.08 -64.11 -79.44
N SER A 541 45.88 -63.87 -78.39
CA SER A 541 47.35 -63.87 -78.50
C SER A 541 47.99 -65.27 -78.52
N GLY A 542 47.24 -66.33 -78.21
CA GLY A 542 47.77 -67.70 -78.10
C GLY A 542 47.22 -68.72 -79.11
N ASN A 543 46.48 -68.29 -80.15
CA ASN A 543 45.76 -69.18 -81.07
C ASN A 543 46.24 -68.97 -82.52
N GLU A 544 46.69 -70.04 -83.19
CA GLU A 544 47.29 -70.01 -84.55
C GLU A 544 46.30 -70.35 -85.69
N ASP A 545 45.06 -70.72 -85.37
CA ASP A 545 44.04 -71.15 -86.35
C ASP A 545 43.21 -69.98 -86.94
N SER A 546 43.27 -69.78 -88.26
CA SER A 546 42.73 -68.62 -89.01
C SER A 546 41.21 -68.48 -88.92
N SER A 547 40.47 -69.60 -88.92
CA SER A 547 38.99 -69.60 -88.84
C SER A 547 38.49 -69.17 -87.45
N GLN A 548 39.19 -69.57 -86.39
CA GLN A 548 38.83 -69.23 -85.01
C GLN A 548 39.19 -67.77 -84.65
N GLN A 549 40.30 -67.25 -85.19
CA GLN A 549 40.70 -65.85 -84.98
C GLN A 549 39.65 -64.84 -85.48
N SER A 550 39.06 -65.08 -86.66
CA SER A 550 38.05 -64.20 -87.24
C SER A 550 36.79 -64.08 -86.35
N ARG A 551 36.32 -65.19 -85.77
CA ARG A 551 35.18 -65.21 -84.83
C ARG A 551 35.49 -64.51 -83.51
N LEU A 552 36.68 -64.73 -82.94
CA LEU A 552 37.11 -64.08 -81.70
C LEU A 552 37.30 -62.57 -81.86
N LEU A 553 37.75 -62.10 -83.04
CA LEU A 553 37.83 -60.67 -83.39
C LEU A 553 36.45 -59.99 -83.40
N VAL A 554 35.42 -60.65 -83.95
CA VAL A 554 34.04 -60.14 -83.94
C VAL A 554 33.50 -60.06 -82.52
N GLN A 555 33.70 -61.10 -81.70
CA GLN A 555 33.27 -61.10 -80.29
C GLN A 555 33.99 -60.02 -79.46
N ARG A 556 35.27 -59.75 -79.73
CA ARG A 556 36.03 -58.66 -79.09
C ARG A 556 35.48 -57.28 -79.48
N LYS A 557 35.14 -57.07 -80.75
CA LYS A 557 34.54 -55.80 -81.22
C LYS A 557 33.16 -55.57 -80.58
N LEU A 558 32.33 -56.60 -80.48
CA LEU A 558 31.04 -56.52 -79.80
C LEU A 558 31.21 -56.18 -78.31
N ALA A 559 32.08 -56.90 -77.59
CA ALA A 559 32.36 -56.62 -76.18
C ALA A 559 32.98 -55.22 -75.95
N ALA A 560 33.76 -54.70 -76.91
CA ALA A 560 34.28 -53.33 -76.87
C ALA A 560 33.18 -52.27 -77.08
N ASN A 561 32.20 -52.55 -77.95
CA ASN A 561 31.03 -51.70 -78.13
C ASN A 561 30.12 -51.72 -76.88
N ASP A 562 29.88 -52.91 -76.31
CA ASP A 562 29.15 -53.08 -75.05
C ASP A 562 29.82 -52.30 -73.90
N LEU A 563 31.16 -52.32 -73.83
CA LEU A 563 31.92 -51.52 -72.86
C LEU A 563 31.72 -50.01 -73.07
N LYS A 564 31.69 -49.54 -74.33
CA LYS A 564 31.43 -48.12 -74.64
C LYS A 564 30.00 -47.73 -74.24
N GLN A 565 29.01 -48.57 -74.53
CA GLN A 565 27.62 -48.34 -74.14
C GLN A 565 27.43 -48.35 -72.61
N LEU A 566 28.04 -49.31 -71.91
CA LEU A 566 27.99 -49.38 -70.43
C LEU A 566 28.63 -48.16 -69.77
N LYS A 567 29.76 -47.67 -70.30
CA LYS A 567 30.39 -46.43 -69.81
C LYS A 567 29.46 -45.22 -69.93
N ASN A 568 28.77 -45.08 -71.08
CA ASN A 568 27.83 -43.99 -71.28
C ASN A 568 26.61 -44.09 -70.35
N LYS A 569 26.09 -45.32 -70.14
CA LYS A 569 24.97 -45.55 -69.20
C LYS A 569 25.35 -45.22 -67.75
N ILE A 570 26.55 -45.63 -67.32
CA ILE A 570 27.05 -45.34 -65.97
C ILE A 570 27.21 -43.83 -65.76
N ALA A 571 27.77 -43.10 -66.73
CA ALA A 571 27.89 -41.65 -66.65
C ALA A 571 26.53 -40.95 -66.50
N GLY A 572 25.49 -41.46 -67.17
CA GLY A 572 24.11 -40.97 -67.01
C GLY A 572 23.55 -41.23 -65.60
N VAL A 573 23.67 -42.45 -65.08
CA VAL A 573 23.21 -42.80 -63.73
C VAL A 573 23.99 -42.05 -62.64
N GLU A 574 25.29 -41.82 -62.84
CA GLU A 574 26.14 -41.06 -61.92
C GLU A 574 25.73 -39.58 -61.83
N SER A 575 25.37 -38.98 -62.97
CA SER A 575 24.76 -37.64 -63.06
C SER A 575 23.45 -37.58 -62.27
N ASP A 576 22.54 -38.53 -62.52
CA ASP A 576 21.23 -38.56 -61.86
C ASP A 576 21.35 -38.81 -60.34
N LEU A 577 22.25 -39.70 -59.94
CA LEU A 577 22.56 -39.98 -58.53
C LEU A 577 23.10 -38.73 -57.82
N SER A 578 24.01 -38.00 -58.45
CA SER A 578 24.58 -36.77 -57.90
C SER A 578 23.50 -35.69 -57.73
N ARG A 579 22.64 -35.52 -58.73
CA ARG A 579 21.51 -34.58 -58.68
C ARG A 579 20.51 -34.92 -57.57
N GLN A 580 20.16 -36.20 -57.40
CA GLN A 580 19.27 -36.63 -56.32
C GLN A 580 19.92 -36.49 -54.94
N ALA A 581 21.22 -36.75 -54.82
CA ALA A 581 21.95 -36.58 -53.57
C ALA A 581 21.94 -35.12 -53.11
N GLU A 582 22.12 -34.17 -54.02
CA GLU A 582 22.05 -32.73 -53.74
C GLU A 582 20.64 -32.30 -53.30
N LEU A 583 19.60 -32.77 -53.98
CA LEU A 583 18.20 -32.53 -53.59
C LEU A 583 17.91 -33.03 -52.17
N VAL A 584 18.34 -34.25 -51.83
CA VAL A 584 18.19 -34.80 -50.47
C VAL A 584 18.94 -33.96 -49.44
N GLN A 585 20.15 -33.48 -49.75
CA GLN A 585 20.93 -32.63 -48.83
C GLN A 585 20.25 -31.29 -48.57
N THR A 586 19.79 -30.60 -49.62
CA THR A 586 19.08 -29.32 -49.48
C THR A 586 17.79 -29.47 -48.68
N ARG A 587 17.03 -30.54 -48.93
CA ARG A 587 15.80 -30.87 -48.19
C ARG A 587 16.05 -31.21 -46.72
N ARG A 588 17.14 -31.92 -46.41
CA ARG A 588 17.57 -32.14 -45.02
C ARG A 588 17.89 -30.81 -44.34
N ALA A 589 18.66 -29.93 -44.98
CA ALA A 589 19.01 -28.64 -44.42
C ALA A 589 17.75 -27.78 -44.14
N ASP A 590 16.81 -27.72 -45.07
CA ASP A 590 15.55 -27.00 -44.91
C ASP A 590 14.70 -27.57 -43.77
N ARG A 591 14.59 -28.90 -43.67
CA ARG A 591 13.88 -29.55 -42.56
C ARG A 591 14.51 -29.22 -41.21
N THR A 592 15.84 -29.26 -41.10
CA THR A 592 16.56 -28.91 -39.87
C THR A 592 16.29 -27.46 -39.47
N ARG A 593 16.38 -26.51 -40.41
CA ARG A 593 16.02 -25.10 -40.17
C ARG A 593 14.59 -24.93 -39.66
N GLN A 594 13.62 -25.66 -40.22
CA GLN A 594 12.22 -25.61 -39.77
C GLN A 594 12.02 -26.23 -38.38
N ILE A 595 12.75 -27.29 -38.04
CA ILE A 595 12.75 -27.88 -36.69
C ILE A 595 13.31 -26.88 -35.67
N GLU A 596 14.44 -26.24 -35.99
CA GLU A 596 15.03 -25.18 -35.14
C GLU A 596 14.07 -24.00 -34.94
N GLY A 597 13.40 -23.55 -36.01
CA GLY A 597 12.37 -22.52 -35.92
C GLY A 597 11.19 -22.93 -35.03
N THR A 598 10.70 -24.17 -35.18
CA THR A 598 9.60 -24.73 -34.40
C THR A 598 9.98 -24.86 -32.92
N THR A 599 11.20 -25.34 -32.62
CA THR A 599 11.70 -25.48 -31.24
C THR A 599 11.88 -24.13 -30.56
N ARG A 600 12.39 -23.11 -31.27
CA ARG A 600 12.46 -21.73 -30.77
C ARG A 600 11.08 -21.18 -30.41
N LYS A 601 10.10 -21.30 -31.31
CA LYS A 601 8.72 -20.84 -31.05
C LYS A 601 8.04 -21.60 -29.92
N ASN A 602 8.30 -22.91 -29.78
CA ASN A 602 7.83 -23.68 -28.63
C ASN A 602 8.41 -23.18 -27.29
N LYS A 603 9.68 -22.76 -27.25
CA LYS A 603 10.28 -22.15 -26.04
C LYS A 603 9.62 -20.81 -25.69
N GLU A 604 9.37 -19.95 -26.68
CA GLU A 604 8.64 -18.69 -26.49
C GLU A 604 7.22 -18.94 -25.95
N LEU A 605 6.53 -19.94 -26.48
CA LEU A 605 5.19 -20.33 -26.02
C LEU A 605 5.21 -20.89 -24.59
N ALA A 606 6.23 -21.69 -24.23
CA ALA A 606 6.39 -22.21 -22.88
C ALA A 606 6.60 -21.07 -21.86
N ALA A 607 7.42 -20.07 -22.19
CA ALA A 607 7.60 -18.88 -21.36
C ALA A 607 6.30 -18.08 -21.22
N LEU A 608 5.50 -17.97 -22.29
CA LEU A 608 4.19 -17.33 -22.23
C LEU A 608 3.20 -18.11 -21.33
N ARG A 609 3.20 -19.44 -21.37
CA ARG A 609 2.38 -20.28 -20.48
C ARG A 609 2.72 -20.08 -19.00
N GLN A 610 4.00 -19.93 -18.66
CA GLN A 610 4.40 -19.63 -17.28
C GLN A 610 3.91 -18.25 -16.84
N ARG A 611 4.07 -17.22 -17.68
CA ARG A 611 3.53 -15.87 -17.40
C ARG A 611 2.02 -15.85 -17.20
N ILE A 612 1.27 -16.62 -18.00
CA ILE A 612 -0.18 -16.78 -17.83
C ILE A 612 -0.51 -17.45 -16.49
N LYS A 613 0.25 -18.49 -16.10
CA LYS A 613 0.05 -19.17 -14.81
C LYS A 613 0.29 -18.22 -13.64
N GLU A 614 1.32 -17.38 -13.71
CA GLU A 614 1.61 -16.35 -12.72
C GLU A 614 0.53 -15.25 -12.68
N SER A 615 0.07 -14.77 -13.83
CA SER A 615 -1.00 -13.76 -13.90
C SER A 615 -2.34 -14.28 -13.38
N VAL A 616 -2.67 -15.55 -13.63
CA VAL A 616 -3.85 -16.22 -13.02
C VAL A 616 -3.71 -16.29 -11.50
N ARG A 617 -2.54 -16.70 -10.97
CA ARG A 617 -2.30 -16.74 -9.52
C ARG A 617 -2.46 -15.36 -8.90
N ARG A 618 -1.89 -14.32 -9.51
CA ARG A 618 -2.00 -12.94 -9.05
C ARG A 618 -3.44 -12.44 -9.08
N LEU A 619 -4.20 -12.76 -10.14
CA LEU A 619 -5.61 -12.39 -10.24
C LEU A 619 -6.44 -13.09 -9.15
N ALA A 620 -6.19 -14.36 -8.87
CA ALA A 620 -6.85 -15.09 -7.79
C ALA A 620 -6.57 -14.45 -6.42
N GLN A 621 -5.32 -14.07 -6.15
CA GLN A 621 -4.94 -13.35 -4.94
C GLN A 621 -5.69 -12.02 -4.81
N LEU A 622 -5.75 -11.21 -5.86
CA LEU A 622 -6.49 -9.93 -5.84
C LEU A 622 -7.99 -10.12 -5.56
N ILE A 623 -8.60 -11.15 -6.14
CA ILE A 623 -10.03 -11.46 -5.91
C ILE A 623 -10.25 -11.91 -4.46
N GLU A 624 -9.39 -12.76 -3.92
CA GLU A 624 -9.45 -13.21 -2.53
C GLU A 624 -9.26 -12.03 -1.57
N GLU A 625 -8.30 -11.15 -1.85
CA GLU A 625 -8.05 -9.93 -1.06
C GLU A 625 -9.27 -8.99 -1.07
N ASN A 626 -9.93 -8.83 -2.21
CA ASN A 626 -11.15 -8.01 -2.31
C ASN A 626 -12.29 -8.62 -1.49
N ALA A 627 -12.49 -9.94 -1.57
CA ALA A 627 -13.51 -10.65 -0.81
C ALA A 627 -13.25 -10.60 0.72
N TYR A 628 -12.00 -10.78 1.14
CA TYR A 628 -11.60 -10.67 2.54
C TYR A 628 -11.92 -9.27 3.09
N SER A 629 -11.49 -8.25 2.35
CA SER A 629 -11.62 -6.88 2.80
C SER A 629 -13.09 -6.44 2.85
N THR A 630 -13.92 -6.85 1.87
CA THR A 630 -15.38 -6.63 1.91
C THR A 630 -16.03 -7.24 3.16
N ARG A 631 -15.60 -8.45 3.56
CA ARG A 631 -16.11 -9.10 4.79
C ARG A 631 -15.68 -8.36 6.04
N TYR A 632 -14.43 -7.89 6.08
CA TYR A 632 -13.91 -7.09 7.19
C TYR A 632 -14.71 -5.79 7.36
N ASP A 633 -14.95 -5.06 6.27
CA ASP A 633 -15.71 -3.80 6.30
C ASP A 633 -17.15 -4.02 6.79
N LEU A 634 -17.80 -5.12 6.36
CA LEU A 634 -19.12 -5.51 6.85
C LEU A 634 -19.11 -5.87 8.34
N ALA A 635 -18.08 -6.56 8.83
CA ALA A 635 -17.94 -6.90 10.24
C ALA A 635 -17.80 -5.63 11.11
N VAL A 636 -16.90 -4.72 10.73
CA VAL A 636 -16.70 -3.44 11.43
C VAL A 636 -17.98 -2.59 11.41
N ALA A 637 -18.71 -2.56 10.29
CA ALA A 637 -19.99 -1.84 10.19
C ALA A 637 -21.09 -2.46 11.08
N SER A 638 -21.05 -3.78 11.28
CA SER A 638 -21.99 -4.49 12.16
C SER A 638 -21.66 -4.31 13.65
N GLU A 639 -20.38 -4.22 14.02
CA GLU A 639 -19.93 -4.02 15.40
C GLU A 639 -20.31 -2.65 15.95
N GLY A 640 -20.31 -1.61 15.09
CA GLY A 640 -20.89 -0.31 15.42
C GLY A 640 -22.37 -0.35 15.81
N LYS A 641 -23.04 -1.50 15.64
CA LYS A 641 -24.42 -1.75 16.07
C LYS A 641 -24.57 -2.78 17.20
N THR A 642 -23.59 -3.66 17.47
CA THR A 642 -23.81 -4.84 18.34
C THR A 642 -22.75 -5.16 19.40
N GLY A 643 -21.60 -4.46 19.43
CA GLY A 643 -20.70 -4.48 20.61
C GLY A 643 -20.16 -5.84 21.10
N LYS A 644 -20.12 -6.90 20.28
CA LYS A 644 -19.45 -8.18 20.62
C LYS A 644 -18.74 -8.77 19.40
N LEU A 645 -17.44 -9.03 19.55
CA LEU A 645 -16.61 -9.73 18.58
C LEU A 645 -16.58 -11.23 18.89
N ASP A 646 -17.36 -12.03 18.18
CA ASP A 646 -17.04 -13.45 18.00
C ASP A 646 -15.92 -13.56 16.98
N ALA A 647 -14.88 -14.32 17.33
CA ALA A 647 -13.69 -14.50 16.51
C ALA A 647 -14.07 -14.98 15.10
N LEU A 648 -13.63 -14.24 14.07
CA LEU A 648 -13.74 -14.66 12.68
C LEU A 648 -13.07 -16.04 12.52
N PRO A 649 -13.76 -17.05 11.99
CA PRO A 649 -13.17 -18.37 11.84
C PRO A 649 -12.03 -18.28 10.83
N ALA A 650 -10.83 -18.71 11.27
CA ALA A 650 -9.70 -18.94 10.39
C ALA A 650 -10.14 -19.88 9.25
N VAL A 651 -9.87 -19.49 8.01
CA VAL A 651 -10.12 -20.37 6.85
C VAL A 651 -9.18 -21.56 6.97
N ASN A 652 -9.73 -22.72 7.32
CA ASN A 652 -9.03 -23.99 7.24
C ASN A 652 -8.51 -24.20 5.81
N HIS A 653 -7.19 -24.26 5.67
CA HIS A 653 -6.50 -24.74 4.48
C HIS A 653 -6.69 -26.25 4.32
N ALA A 654 -7.90 -26.69 3.98
CA ALA A 654 -8.18 -28.09 3.65
C ALA A 654 -9.40 -28.21 2.73
N ALA A 655 -9.27 -27.77 1.49
CA ALA A 655 -10.11 -28.26 0.40
C ALA A 655 -9.28 -28.27 -0.89
N SER A 656 -8.41 -29.28 -0.99
CA SER A 656 -7.89 -29.69 -2.28
C SER A 656 -9.00 -30.36 -3.09
N SER A 657 -8.89 -30.20 -4.40
CA SER A 657 -9.32 -31.13 -5.45
C SER A 657 -10.61 -30.82 -6.22
N LYS A 658 -10.38 -30.59 -7.53
CA LYS A 658 -11.27 -30.80 -8.68
C LYS A 658 -12.41 -29.79 -8.88
N SER A 659 -12.11 -28.70 -9.58
CA SER A 659 -13.07 -28.09 -10.51
C SER A 659 -12.64 -28.34 -11.95
N THR A 660 -13.40 -29.21 -12.61
CA THR A 660 -13.34 -29.60 -14.01
C THR A 660 -13.38 -28.36 -14.90
N ILE A 661 -12.34 -28.15 -15.71
CA ILE A 661 -12.38 -27.19 -16.82
C ILE A 661 -13.18 -27.87 -17.94
N ALA A 662 -14.43 -27.44 -18.12
CA ALA A 662 -15.20 -27.74 -19.32
C ALA A 662 -14.71 -26.83 -20.45
N THR A 663 -14.18 -27.45 -21.50
CA THR A 663 -13.95 -26.85 -22.83
C THR A 663 -15.28 -26.57 -23.52
N PRO A 664 -15.33 -25.50 -24.34
CA PRO A 664 -15.55 -25.74 -25.77
C PRO A 664 -14.28 -25.55 -26.58
#